data_AF-A0A963FY93-F1
#
_entry.id   AF-A0A963FY93-F1
#
_cell.length_a   1.000
_cell.length_b   1.000
_cell.length_c   1.000
_cell.angle_alpha   90.00
_cell.angle_beta   90.00
_cell.angle_gamma   90.00
#
_symmetry.space_group_name_H-M   'P 1'
#
loop_
_entity.id
_entity.type
_entity.pdbx_description
1 polymer ?
#
loop_
_entity_poly.entity_id
_entity_poly.type
_entity_poly.pdbx_seq_one_letter_code
_entity_poly.pdbx_strand_id
1 'polypeptide(L)'
;MNARDRNTIAATEASGTPAKGTEKASAGFVVPKGTNTTTSFEFTIFTAPDGLRHRKQIAAECEPPPRKNFVIGRATQRAMTLAEFGRWLRSEAPKDLAFLTSGVADESPLKMGQSDARRTKETFPFPEGPALLCIDCDSLDTWGLDESADVVAALAEIGVECDLVTSSSASSYLKYPDGRGIGLKGLHVFAVIDDGREIPRVLEALHVRACNAGCGRILIAENGVMHVRSIVDQAMKTPSQPLFEWGAVLHGEGLTQERRVEFHGPGPGGYGSEGSSDSPVLKAADIPPLTDDEWTRFKAWETAEKARHATEAAKVRGGWLDGRVARLRASERPAARKRLEETLEKSHRDLERWFELTLDDGSTMTVAELVEAAKGDPDKWHRETLPDPFEPEYGRGHATVFCKDQKDGRVKILSMAHGQQVTYHLEPKVTADDFDELGAKVGGSRLAGLAALDRFNVSKEDVTNMNDAEFLIPNLIVRGHVHVFVAPPNGGKTTLFMHLCEGLAAQGLDVRYINVDTNPGDLKRHYAHAEEHGYRLLAPDAKPGLSAADVVHVLHVLCDEGVSLGDLVLIFDTAKKFTETIDKRQAKAFLGLMRSLSTRGATIALLHHTNKYRGADGRTIYEGTGDWRADADELIYLDGEKDEDGSLIVTTRPDKVRAPFSTQSFRIAFDDQGERSVTALGGTVPVIGEARDLVEAIKEAIREGQTSQKDICQAVSCKLSVPAKQVRETLLRFGEGDGRLWRSEKAGRGRELLYSLTQAEPEDFI
;
A
#
# COMPACT_ATOMS: atom_id res chain seq x y z
N MET A 1 40.84 2.53 -48.00
CA MET A 1 42.25 2.54 -47.55
C MET A 1 42.43 1.41 -46.54
N ASN A 2 43.51 0.65 -46.72
CA ASN A 2 43.82 -0.64 -46.09
C ASN A 2 44.24 -0.57 -44.60
N ALA A 3 43.98 -1.66 -43.86
CA ALA A 3 44.90 -2.45 -43.00
C ALA A 3 44.05 -3.34 -42.05
N ARG A 4 44.03 -4.69 -42.08
CA ARG A 4 45.03 -5.72 -41.68
C ARG A 4 45.57 -5.48 -40.25
N ASP A 5 45.43 -6.37 -39.27
CA ASP A 5 46.01 -7.72 -39.13
C ASP A 5 45.24 -8.58 -38.09
N ARG A 6 44.88 -9.85 -38.37
CA ARG A 6 45.55 -11.14 -38.04
C ARG A 6 45.71 -11.48 -36.54
N ASN A 7 45.03 -12.55 -36.10
CA ASN A 7 45.72 -13.72 -35.55
C ASN A 7 44.88 -15.01 -35.59
N THR A 8 45.56 -16.10 -35.95
CA THR A 8 45.04 -17.45 -36.24
C THR A 8 45.78 -18.39 -35.30
N ILE A 9 45.12 -19.35 -34.64
CA ILE A 9 45.76 -20.58 -34.14
C ILE A 9 44.84 -21.78 -34.41
N ALA A 10 45.49 -22.86 -34.84
CA ALA A 10 45.02 -23.96 -35.64
C ALA A 10 44.33 -25.11 -34.87
N ALA A 11 43.57 -25.88 -35.64
CA ALA A 11 43.03 -27.19 -35.30
C ALA A 11 44.06 -28.31 -35.54
N THR A 12 43.94 -29.40 -34.78
CA THR A 12 44.55 -30.70 -35.09
C THR A 12 43.57 -31.82 -34.78
N GLU A 13 43.20 -32.57 -35.81
CA GLU A 13 42.43 -33.81 -35.74
C GLU A 13 43.35 -35.00 -35.39
N ALA A 14 42.83 -36.00 -34.66
CA ALA A 14 43.32 -37.37 -34.75
C ALA A 14 42.23 -38.38 -34.33
N SER A 15 42.01 -39.33 -35.24
CA SER A 15 41.10 -40.48 -35.22
C SER A 15 41.56 -41.65 -34.33
N GLY A 16 40.62 -42.42 -33.77
CA GLY A 16 40.90 -43.78 -33.25
C GLY A 16 39.70 -44.46 -32.56
N THR A 17 39.24 -45.58 -33.11
CA THR A 17 38.17 -46.48 -32.59
C THR A 17 38.79 -47.76 -31.94
N PRO A 18 38.04 -48.71 -31.34
CA PRO A 18 37.84 -48.87 -29.89
C PRO A 18 38.43 -50.18 -29.29
N ALA A 19 38.51 -50.28 -27.96
CA ALA A 19 38.70 -51.56 -27.26
C ALA A 19 37.91 -51.64 -25.94
N LYS A 20 37.32 -52.81 -25.71
CA LYS A 20 36.48 -53.19 -24.55
C LYS A 20 37.30 -53.44 -23.29
N GLY A 21 36.74 -53.13 -22.11
CA GLY A 21 37.23 -53.60 -20.81
C GLY A 21 36.35 -53.12 -19.66
N THR A 22 35.93 -54.05 -18.81
CA THR A 22 34.93 -53.99 -17.74
C THR A 22 35.40 -53.41 -16.41
N GLU A 23 34.45 -52.88 -15.63
CA GLU A 23 34.22 -53.00 -14.17
C GLU A 23 34.00 -51.71 -13.36
N LYS A 24 33.10 -51.85 -12.38
CA LYS A 24 32.40 -50.85 -11.56
C LYS A 24 33.31 -50.08 -10.59
N ALA A 25 33.06 -48.78 -10.41
CA ALA A 25 32.92 -48.16 -9.09
C ALA A 25 32.35 -46.73 -9.21
N SER A 26 31.47 -46.40 -8.28
CA SER A 26 30.75 -45.15 -8.09
C SER A 26 31.63 -43.99 -7.60
N ALA A 27 31.61 -42.84 -8.30
CA ALA A 27 31.77 -41.49 -7.75
C ALA A 27 31.64 -40.42 -8.85
N GLY A 28 30.69 -39.48 -8.67
CA GLY A 28 30.77 -38.07 -9.12
C GLY A 28 30.80 -37.70 -10.62
N PHE A 29 30.08 -36.61 -10.92
CA PHE A 29 30.26 -35.70 -12.06
C PHE A 29 29.56 -35.98 -13.41
N VAL A 30 28.47 -35.22 -13.56
CA VAL A 30 27.85 -34.58 -14.73
C VAL A 30 28.59 -34.71 -16.07
N VAL A 31 27.89 -35.27 -17.05
CA VAL A 31 28.11 -35.01 -18.49
C VAL A 31 26.97 -34.09 -18.95
N PRO A 32 27.24 -32.92 -19.55
CA PRO A 32 26.19 -32.03 -20.03
C PRO A 32 25.53 -32.68 -21.25
N LYS A 33 24.32 -33.20 -21.07
CA LYS A 33 23.41 -33.40 -22.20
C LYS A 33 22.93 -32.03 -22.61
N GLY A 34 23.55 -31.48 -23.66
CA GLY A 34 22.96 -30.39 -24.43
C GLY A 34 21.54 -30.79 -24.82
N THR A 35 20.57 -30.19 -24.15
CA THR A 35 19.16 -30.31 -24.49
C THR A 35 18.79 -29.03 -25.20
N ASN A 36 18.52 -29.12 -26.50
CA ASN A 36 17.82 -28.08 -27.24
C ASN A 36 16.47 -27.85 -26.56
N THR A 37 16.33 -26.78 -25.77
CA THR A 37 15.06 -26.41 -25.14
C THR A 37 14.61 -25.07 -25.70
N THR A 38 13.77 -25.10 -26.74
CA THR A 38 12.96 -23.93 -27.11
C THR A 38 12.07 -23.61 -25.90
N THR A 39 12.14 -22.37 -25.39
CA THR A 39 11.39 -21.99 -24.19
C THR A 39 9.90 -21.90 -24.53
N SER A 40 9.08 -22.70 -23.86
CA SER A 40 7.62 -22.63 -23.93
C SER A 40 7.07 -21.86 -22.73
N PHE A 41 5.89 -21.27 -22.89
CA PHE A 41 5.17 -20.58 -21.83
C PHE A 41 3.72 -21.06 -21.80
N GLU A 42 3.09 -20.89 -20.64
CA GLU A 42 1.67 -21.18 -20.45
C GLU A 42 0.84 -19.91 -20.51
N PHE A 43 -0.39 -20.05 -21.02
CA PHE A 43 -1.41 -19.00 -21.03
C PHE A 43 -2.81 -19.63 -20.98
N THR A 44 -3.81 -18.84 -20.60
CA THR A 44 -5.20 -19.33 -20.50
C THR A 44 -6.03 -18.88 -21.69
N ILE A 45 -6.80 -19.81 -22.24
CA ILE A 45 -7.82 -19.58 -23.25
C ILE A 45 -9.20 -19.62 -22.59
N PHE A 46 -9.99 -18.58 -22.78
CA PHE A 46 -11.39 -18.55 -22.37
C PHE A 46 -12.30 -18.82 -23.56
N THR A 47 -13.23 -19.76 -23.38
CA THR A 47 -14.26 -20.13 -24.36
C THR A 47 -15.65 -19.89 -23.78
N ALA A 48 -16.60 -19.44 -24.61
CA ALA A 48 -17.97 -19.17 -24.21
C ALA A 48 -18.97 -19.74 -25.24
N PRO A 49 -20.16 -20.23 -24.83
CA PRO A 49 -21.13 -20.87 -25.73
C PRO A 49 -21.54 -20.03 -26.94
N ASP A 50 -21.59 -18.71 -26.79
CA ASP A 50 -22.00 -17.78 -27.86
C ASP A 50 -20.83 -17.10 -28.58
N GLY A 51 -19.57 -17.43 -28.25
CA GLY A 51 -18.39 -16.81 -28.84
C GLY A 51 -18.32 -15.30 -28.55
N LEU A 52 -17.65 -14.92 -27.47
CA LEU A 52 -17.49 -13.52 -27.06
C LEU A 52 -16.44 -12.81 -27.95
N ARG A 53 -16.74 -12.63 -29.23
CA ARG A 53 -15.85 -11.90 -30.14
C ARG A 53 -16.01 -10.41 -29.87
N HIS A 54 -14.90 -9.74 -29.58
CA HIS A 54 -14.88 -8.31 -29.28
C HIS A 54 -15.32 -7.48 -30.50
N ARG A 55 -16.22 -6.53 -30.23
CA ARG A 55 -16.74 -5.45 -31.08
C ARG A 55 -17.42 -5.89 -32.38
N LYS A 56 -18.76 -5.79 -32.37
CA LYS A 56 -19.51 -5.53 -33.61
C LYS A 56 -19.15 -4.13 -34.06
N GLN A 57 -18.52 -3.99 -35.23
CA GLN A 57 -18.49 -2.71 -35.91
C GLN A 57 -19.66 -2.70 -36.91
N ILE A 58 -20.74 -2.03 -36.52
CA ILE A 58 -21.82 -1.63 -37.41
C ILE A 58 -21.41 -0.26 -37.95
N ALA A 59 -21.71 0.02 -39.22
CA ALA A 59 -21.38 1.27 -39.90
C ALA A 59 -21.38 2.49 -38.96
N ALA A 60 -20.18 3.01 -38.67
CA ALA A 60 -19.87 4.18 -37.85
C ALA A 60 -19.98 4.10 -36.30
N GLU A 61 -20.49 3.02 -35.70
CA GLU A 61 -20.54 2.88 -34.22
C GLU A 61 -20.02 1.51 -33.74
N CYS A 62 -19.05 1.53 -32.82
CA CYS A 62 -18.57 0.35 -32.12
C CYS A 62 -19.48 0.09 -30.91
N GLU A 63 -20.30 -0.96 -30.94
CA GLU A 63 -20.96 -1.41 -29.71
C GLU A 63 -20.02 -2.35 -28.91
N PRO A 64 -19.72 -2.05 -27.64
CA PRO A 64 -19.02 -2.98 -26.77
C PRO A 64 -19.90 -4.23 -26.52
N PRO A 65 -19.32 -5.44 -26.45
CA PRO A 65 -20.11 -6.64 -26.18
C PRO A 65 -20.76 -6.59 -24.79
N PRO A 66 -21.99 -7.11 -24.62
CA PRO A 66 -22.65 -7.15 -23.32
C PRO A 66 -21.87 -8.03 -22.34
N ARG A 67 -21.49 -7.45 -21.19
CA ARG A 67 -20.62 -8.15 -20.22
C ARG A 67 -21.27 -9.32 -19.47
N LYS A 68 -22.60 -9.48 -19.54
CA LYS A 68 -23.31 -10.65 -18.95
C LYS A 68 -22.76 -11.99 -19.44
N ASN A 69 -22.12 -12.02 -20.61
CA ASN A 69 -21.58 -13.26 -21.20
C ASN A 69 -20.18 -13.64 -20.68
N PHE A 70 -19.46 -12.76 -19.97
CA PHE A 70 -18.11 -13.08 -19.46
C PHE A 70 -18.11 -13.95 -18.19
N VAL A 71 -19.30 -14.24 -17.65
CA VAL A 71 -19.47 -14.98 -16.40
C VAL A 71 -19.56 -16.48 -16.63
N ILE A 72 -19.94 -16.93 -17.84
CA ILE A 72 -20.23 -18.33 -18.15
C ILE A 72 -19.31 -18.80 -19.28
N GLY A 73 -18.58 -19.90 -19.05
CA GLY A 73 -17.63 -20.42 -20.05
C GLY A 73 -16.66 -21.46 -19.48
N ARG A 74 -15.56 -21.68 -20.21
CA ARG A 74 -14.48 -22.60 -19.80
C ARG A 74 -13.13 -21.94 -20.03
N ALA A 75 -12.30 -21.94 -18.99
CA ALA A 75 -10.89 -21.58 -19.06
C ALA A 75 -10.05 -22.85 -19.26
N THR A 76 -9.12 -22.83 -20.21
CA THR A 76 -8.23 -23.97 -20.51
C THR A 76 -6.83 -23.45 -20.78
N GLN A 77 -5.84 -24.02 -20.12
CA GLN A 77 -4.44 -23.68 -20.30
C GLN A 77 -3.91 -24.30 -21.58
N ARG A 78 -2.97 -23.59 -22.21
CA ARG A 78 -2.13 -24.12 -23.27
C ARG A 78 -0.69 -23.71 -23.05
N ALA A 79 0.21 -24.60 -23.43
CA ALA A 79 1.64 -24.34 -23.50
C ALA A 79 2.06 -24.28 -24.97
N MET A 80 2.79 -23.24 -25.35
CA MET A 80 3.33 -23.05 -26.70
C MET A 80 4.68 -22.33 -26.63
N THR A 81 5.50 -22.49 -27.65
CA THR A 81 6.61 -21.58 -27.94
C THR A 81 6.08 -20.28 -28.57
N LEU A 82 6.85 -19.20 -28.55
CA LEU A 82 6.44 -17.93 -29.15
C LEU A 82 6.17 -18.06 -30.66
N ALA A 83 6.97 -18.86 -31.35
CA ALA A 83 6.81 -19.13 -32.77
C ALA A 83 5.49 -19.87 -33.06
N GLU A 84 5.15 -20.89 -32.27
CA GLU A 84 3.88 -21.61 -32.37
C GLU A 84 2.69 -20.71 -32.04
N PHE A 85 2.81 -19.88 -31.01
CA PHE A 85 1.78 -18.92 -30.62
C PHE A 85 1.49 -17.91 -31.76
N GLY A 86 2.52 -17.34 -32.38
CA GLY A 86 2.33 -16.44 -33.52
C GLY A 86 1.71 -17.11 -34.74
N ARG A 87 2.08 -18.37 -35.04
CA ARG A 87 1.42 -19.15 -36.11
C ARG A 87 -0.05 -19.44 -35.78
N TRP A 88 -0.33 -19.72 -34.51
CA TRP A 88 -1.69 -19.92 -34.04
C TRP A 88 -2.52 -18.64 -34.15
N LEU A 89 -1.96 -17.48 -33.77
CA LEU A 89 -2.62 -16.19 -33.98
C LEU A 89 -2.91 -15.91 -35.46
N ARG A 90 -2.06 -16.34 -36.40
CA ARG A 90 -2.32 -16.23 -37.85
C ARG A 90 -3.43 -17.15 -38.37
N SER A 91 -3.72 -18.24 -37.66
CA SER A 91 -4.74 -19.21 -38.06
C SER A 91 -6.17 -18.67 -37.86
N GLU A 92 -7.16 -19.39 -38.39
CA GLU A 92 -8.57 -19.03 -38.17
C GLU A 92 -8.92 -19.07 -36.67
N ALA A 93 -9.74 -18.10 -36.24
CA ALA A 93 -10.18 -18.02 -34.85
C ALA A 93 -10.99 -19.27 -34.46
N PRO A 94 -10.74 -19.89 -33.30
CA PRO A 94 -11.64 -20.92 -32.77
C PRO A 94 -13.08 -20.39 -32.66
N LYS A 95 -14.07 -21.24 -32.95
CA LYS A 95 -15.48 -20.82 -33.04
C LYS A 95 -16.03 -20.28 -31.72
N ASP A 96 -15.60 -20.88 -30.61
CA ASP A 96 -16.05 -20.63 -29.25
C ASP A 96 -15.08 -19.74 -28.45
N LEU A 97 -14.01 -19.24 -29.07
CA LEU A 97 -13.05 -18.37 -28.40
C LEU A 97 -13.70 -17.06 -27.96
N ALA A 98 -13.47 -16.70 -26.70
CA ALA A 98 -13.78 -15.41 -26.15
C ALA A 98 -12.54 -14.50 -26.13
N PHE A 99 -11.50 -14.88 -25.38
CA PHE A 99 -10.26 -14.11 -25.20
C PHE A 99 -9.16 -14.98 -24.59
N LEU A 100 -7.95 -14.45 -24.53
CA LEU A 100 -6.78 -15.04 -23.87
C LEU A 100 -6.41 -14.25 -22.62
N THR A 101 -5.64 -14.83 -21.71
CA THR A 101 -4.97 -14.09 -20.63
C THR A 101 -3.56 -14.63 -20.44
N SER A 102 -2.63 -13.76 -20.05
CA SER A 102 -1.27 -14.17 -19.65
C SER A 102 -1.24 -14.96 -18.33
N GLY A 103 -2.23 -14.75 -17.46
CA GLY A 103 -2.38 -15.50 -16.22
C GLY A 103 -2.85 -16.93 -16.43
N VAL A 104 -2.46 -17.81 -15.52
CA VAL A 104 -2.80 -19.24 -15.50
C VAL A 104 -3.42 -19.61 -14.16
N ALA A 105 -4.45 -20.47 -14.18
CA ALA A 105 -5.05 -21.00 -12.96
C ALA A 105 -4.25 -22.19 -12.39
N ASP A 106 -4.51 -22.62 -11.17
CA ASP A 106 -3.94 -23.89 -10.67
C ASP A 106 -4.66 -25.11 -11.29
N GLU A 107 -5.95 -24.95 -11.61
CA GLU A 107 -6.77 -26.00 -12.20
C GLU A 107 -7.11 -25.71 -13.67
N SER A 108 -6.96 -26.73 -14.52
CA SER A 108 -7.36 -26.66 -15.92
C SER A 108 -7.91 -27.99 -16.42
N PRO A 109 -9.09 -28.02 -17.05
CA PRO A 109 -9.98 -26.90 -17.38
C PRO A 109 -10.77 -26.39 -16.17
N LEU A 110 -11.01 -25.08 -16.09
CA LEU A 110 -11.86 -24.46 -15.08
C LEU A 110 -13.19 -24.02 -15.68
N LYS A 111 -14.32 -24.37 -15.04
CA LYS A 111 -15.65 -23.90 -15.44
C LYS A 111 -15.92 -22.53 -14.83
N MET A 112 -16.27 -21.56 -15.67
CA MET A 112 -16.61 -20.21 -15.24
C MET A 112 -18.13 -20.14 -14.98
N GLY A 113 -18.54 -19.56 -13.85
CA GLY A 113 -19.94 -19.16 -13.61
C GLY A 113 -20.78 -20.01 -12.66
N GLN A 114 -20.30 -21.16 -12.16
CA GLN A 114 -20.94 -21.89 -11.05
C GLN A 114 -19.90 -22.18 -9.96
N SER A 115 -20.14 -21.65 -8.75
CA SER A 115 -19.32 -21.74 -7.52
C SER A 115 -17.83 -21.35 -7.65
N ASP A 116 -17.45 -20.28 -6.94
CA ASP A 116 -16.10 -19.82 -6.58
C ASP A 116 -15.06 -19.46 -7.66
N ALA A 117 -15.15 -19.95 -8.90
CA ALA A 117 -14.21 -19.60 -9.97
C ALA A 117 -14.55 -18.28 -10.68
N ARG A 118 -13.75 -17.22 -10.45
CA ARG A 118 -13.90 -15.89 -11.09
C ARG A 118 -12.65 -15.50 -11.85
N ARG A 119 -12.80 -14.64 -12.87
CA ARG A 119 -11.66 -14.03 -13.56
C ARG A 119 -11.05 -12.92 -12.69
N THR A 120 -10.19 -13.31 -11.75
CA THR A 120 -9.46 -12.39 -10.86
C THR A 120 -7.95 -12.64 -10.92
N LYS A 121 -7.16 -11.80 -10.24
CA LYS A 121 -5.70 -11.96 -10.18
C LYS A 121 -5.28 -13.18 -9.35
N GLU A 122 -6.12 -13.55 -8.39
CA GLU A 122 -5.91 -14.68 -7.48
C GLU A 122 -6.22 -16.01 -8.17
N THR A 123 -7.24 -16.06 -9.03
CA THR A 123 -7.59 -17.27 -9.78
C THR A 123 -6.70 -17.49 -11.00
N PHE A 124 -6.17 -16.43 -11.59
CA PHE A 124 -5.27 -16.51 -12.76
C PHE A 124 -4.02 -15.65 -12.51
N PRO A 125 -3.14 -16.03 -11.57
CA PRO A 125 -1.87 -15.34 -11.34
C PRO A 125 -0.93 -15.44 -12.56
N PHE A 126 0.08 -14.57 -12.62
CA PHE A 126 1.22 -14.82 -13.51
C PHE A 126 2.00 -16.04 -13.01
N PRO A 127 2.40 -16.98 -13.89
CA PRO A 127 3.14 -18.16 -13.49
C PRO A 127 4.56 -17.82 -13.01
N GLU A 128 5.11 -18.67 -12.13
CA GLU A 128 6.55 -18.68 -11.85
C GLU A 128 7.30 -19.31 -13.03
N GLY A 129 8.38 -18.64 -13.47
CA GLY A 129 9.15 -19.07 -14.64
C GLY A 129 8.62 -18.50 -15.96
N PRO A 130 8.97 -19.11 -17.11
CA PRO A 130 8.69 -18.54 -18.42
C PRO A 130 7.21 -18.25 -18.66
N ALA A 131 6.89 -17.02 -19.05
CA ALA A 131 5.51 -16.54 -19.16
C ALA A 131 5.27 -15.69 -20.41
N LEU A 132 4.00 -15.59 -20.82
CA LEU A 132 3.56 -14.68 -21.87
C LEU A 132 3.54 -13.24 -21.37
N LEU A 133 4.53 -12.44 -21.78
CA LEU A 133 4.48 -10.99 -21.65
C LEU A 133 3.69 -10.42 -22.84
N CYS A 134 2.66 -9.63 -22.56
CA CYS A 134 1.97 -8.83 -23.56
C CYS A 134 2.13 -7.35 -23.22
N ILE A 135 2.67 -6.59 -24.17
CA ILE A 135 2.75 -5.14 -24.14
C ILE A 135 1.65 -4.65 -25.09
N ASP A 136 0.63 -4.02 -24.52
CA ASP A 136 -0.47 -3.44 -25.29
C ASP A 136 -0.11 -1.99 -25.64
N CYS A 137 -0.03 -1.71 -26.94
CA CYS A 137 0.35 -0.43 -27.49
C CYS A 137 -0.84 0.21 -28.21
N ASP A 138 -1.46 1.20 -27.58
CA ASP A 138 -2.65 1.89 -28.09
C ASP A 138 -2.36 3.33 -28.53
N SER A 139 -3.16 3.84 -29.48
CA SER A 139 -3.07 5.22 -29.99
C SER A 139 -1.72 5.57 -30.64
N LEU A 140 -1.16 4.60 -31.36
CA LEU A 140 0.17 4.64 -31.99
C LEU A 140 0.38 5.85 -32.92
N ASP A 141 -0.68 6.31 -33.57
CA ASP A 141 -0.68 7.51 -34.42
C ASP A 141 -0.29 8.79 -33.67
N THR A 142 -0.48 8.82 -32.34
CA THR A 142 -0.09 9.97 -31.51
C THR A 142 1.42 10.21 -31.53
N TRP A 143 2.20 9.15 -31.72
CA TRP A 143 3.66 9.21 -31.75
C TRP A 143 4.23 9.01 -33.16
N GLY A 144 3.38 8.98 -34.19
CA GLY A 144 3.80 8.75 -35.58
C GLY A 144 4.39 7.36 -35.82
N LEU A 145 3.92 6.36 -35.07
CA LEU A 145 4.34 4.96 -35.23
C LEU A 145 3.34 4.27 -36.16
N ASP A 146 3.63 4.30 -37.47
CA ASP A 146 2.68 3.91 -38.52
C ASP A 146 2.77 2.41 -38.87
N GLU A 147 3.90 1.76 -38.61
CA GLU A 147 4.14 0.34 -38.87
C GLU A 147 4.58 -0.41 -37.60
N SER A 148 4.38 -1.73 -37.58
CA SER A 148 4.77 -2.60 -36.45
C SER A 148 6.27 -2.49 -36.12
N ALA A 149 7.12 -2.30 -37.12
CA ALA A 149 8.56 -2.16 -36.98
C ALA A 149 8.96 -0.87 -36.22
N ASP A 150 8.19 0.21 -36.37
CA ASP A 150 8.42 1.46 -35.63
C ASP A 150 8.15 1.24 -34.13
N VAL A 151 7.08 0.51 -33.81
CA VAL A 151 6.73 0.15 -32.42
C VAL A 151 7.80 -0.74 -31.82
N VAL A 152 8.26 -1.75 -32.56
CA VAL A 152 9.33 -2.65 -32.11
C VAL A 152 10.63 -1.88 -31.86
N ALA A 153 10.99 -0.95 -32.75
CA ALA A 153 12.16 -0.09 -32.56
C ALA A 153 12.03 0.79 -31.30
N ALA A 154 10.87 1.40 -31.08
CA ALA A 154 10.60 2.21 -29.88
C ALA A 154 10.67 1.37 -28.58
N LEU A 155 10.19 0.11 -28.61
CA LEU A 155 10.30 -0.80 -27.48
C LEU A 155 11.75 -1.26 -27.23
N ALA A 156 12.54 -1.45 -28.28
CA ALA A 156 13.97 -1.77 -28.17
C ALA A 156 14.74 -0.63 -27.48
N GLU A 157 14.45 0.65 -27.80
CA GLU A 157 15.09 1.81 -27.16
C GLU A 157 14.89 1.87 -25.64
N ILE A 158 13.83 1.25 -25.12
CA ILE A 158 13.54 1.18 -23.68
C ILE A 158 13.93 -0.16 -23.03
N GLY A 159 14.63 -1.01 -23.78
CA GLY A 159 15.27 -2.25 -23.31
C GLY A 159 14.60 -3.55 -23.74
N VAL A 160 13.55 -3.51 -24.56
CA VAL A 160 12.89 -4.74 -25.06
C VAL A 160 13.66 -5.30 -26.25
N GLU A 161 14.76 -6.00 -25.98
CA GLU A 161 15.63 -6.62 -26.99
C GLU A 161 15.45 -8.15 -26.99
N CYS A 162 14.35 -8.63 -27.57
CA CYS A 162 14.03 -10.06 -27.60
C CYS A 162 13.25 -10.44 -28.87
N ASP A 163 12.98 -11.74 -29.05
CA ASP A 163 12.05 -12.20 -30.08
C ASP A 163 10.62 -11.76 -29.72
N LEU A 164 9.91 -11.18 -30.68
CA LEU A 164 8.58 -10.61 -30.52
C LEU A 164 7.63 -11.13 -31.60
N VAL A 165 6.36 -11.28 -31.22
CA VAL A 165 5.23 -11.45 -32.14
C VAL A 165 4.30 -10.26 -31.96
N THR A 166 4.00 -9.58 -33.05
CA THR A 166 3.06 -8.45 -33.03
C THR A 166 1.73 -8.87 -33.64
N SER A 167 0.61 -8.38 -33.10
CA SER A 167 -0.72 -8.56 -33.69
C SER A 167 -1.48 -7.23 -33.73
N SER A 168 -1.96 -6.86 -34.91
CA SER A 168 -2.76 -5.65 -35.08
C SER A 168 -4.11 -5.78 -34.38
N SER A 169 -4.47 -4.78 -33.58
CA SER A 169 -5.74 -4.76 -32.85
C SER A 169 -6.95 -4.65 -33.79
N ALA A 170 -8.15 -4.87 -33.24
CA ALA A 170 -9.41 -4.75 -33.96
C ALA A 170 -9.69 -3.35 -34.54
N SER A 171 -9.02 -2.30 -34.07
CA SER A 171 -9.18 -0.93 -34.57
C SER A 171 -8.18 -0.55 -35.68
N SER A 172 -7.26 -1.45 -36.01
CA SER A 172 -6.19 -1.20 -36.99
C SER A 172 -6.52 -1.79 -38.36
N TYR A 173 -6.00 -1.18 -39.42
CA TYR A 173 -6.10 -1.65 -40.82
C TYR A 173 -7.53 -1.90 -41.32
N LEU A 174 -8.46 -1.02 -40.95
CA LEU A 174 -9.86 -1.06 -41.40
C LEU A 174 -10.03 -0.31 -42.73
N LYS A 175 -10.80 -0.86 -43.66
CA LYS A 175 -11.16 -0.23 -44.93
C LYS A 175 -12.68 -0.17 -45.07
N TYR A 176 -13.20 1.04 -45.26
CA TYR A 176 -14.62 1.33 -45.39
C TYR A 176 -15.07 1.26 -46.87
N PRO A 177 -16.37 1.01 -47.14
CA PRO A 177 -16.91 0.95 -48.50
C PRO A 177 -16.74 2.24 -49.31
N ASP A 178 -16.67 3.39 -48.62
CA ASP A 178 -16.50 4.71 -49.23
C ASP A 178 -15.04 5.06 -49.55
N GLY A 179 -14.11 4.11 -49.37
CA GLY A 179 -12.69 4.28 -49.65
C GLY A 179 -11.89 4.87 -48.50
N ARG A 180 -12.50 5.24 -47.36
CA ARG A 180 -11.75 5.63 -46.16
C ARG A 180 -11.00 4.43 -45.60
N GLY A 181 -9.78 4.66 -45.11
CA GLY A 181 -8.95 3.65 -44.46
C GLY A 181 -8.43 4.14 -43.12
N ILE A 182 -8.30 3.23 -42.16
CA ILE A 182 -7.60 3.45 -40.88
C ILE A 182 -6.33 2.60 -40.94
N GLY A 183 -5.17 3.23 -40.70
CA GLY A 183 -3.88 2.56 -40.61
C GLY A 183 -3.69 1.81 -39.28
N LEU A 184 -2.45 1.69 -38.84
CA LEU A 184 -2.15 1.13 -37.52
C LEU A 184 -2.62 2.09 -36.41
N LYS A 185 -3.40 1.57 -35.46
CA LYS A 185 -3.92 2.34 -34.31
C LYS A 185 -3.57 1.71 -32.97
N GLY A 186 -3.72 0.40 -32.88
CA GLY A 186 -3.28 -0.41 -31.74
C GLY A 186 -2.58 -1.70 -32.18
N LEU A 187 -1.67 -2.16 -31.33
CA LEU A 187 -0.81 -3.32 -31.56
C LEU A 187 -0.56 -4.04 -30.24
N HIS A 188 -0.89 -5.33 -30.17
CA HIS A 188 -0.37 -6.18 -29.09
C HIS A 188 1.01 -6.69 -29.48
N VAL A 189 1.97 -6.57 -28.58
CA VAL A 189 3.33 -7.09 -28.73
C VAL A 189 3.56 -8.19 -27.70
N PHE A 190 3.82 -9.41 -28.17
CA PHE A 190 4.01 -10.61 -27.36
C PHE A 190 5.47 -11.00 -27.31
N ALA A 191 5.95 -11.29 -26.10
CA ALA A 191 7.28 -11.80 -25.82
C ALA A 191 7.21 -12.95 -24.80
N VAL A 192 8.29 -13.71 -24.69
CA VAL A 192 8.49 -14.62 -23.55
C VAL A 192 9.38 -13.91 -22.55
N ILE A 193 8.91 -13.76 -21.31
CA ILE A 193 9.73 -13.32 -20.18
C ILE A 193 10.15 -14.56 -19.36
N ASP A 194 11.33 -14.55 -18.77
CA ASP A 194 11.87 -15.68 -18.00
C ASP A 194 11.20 -15.93 -16.63
N ASP A 195 10.59 -14.90 -16.02
CA ASP A 195 9.76 -15.03 -14.82
C ASP A 195 8.49 -14.16 -14.92
N GLY A 196 7.31 -14.79 -15.00
CA GLY A 196 6.02 -14.11 -15.07
C GLY A 196 5.72 -13.22 -13.87
N ARG A 197 6.25 -13.53 -12.68
CA ARG A 197 6.04 -12.71 -11.47
C ARG A 197 6.63 -11.31 -11.59
N GLU A 198 7.59 -11.12 -12.49
CA GLU A 198 8.27 -9.84 -12.74
C GLU A 198 7.51 -8.94 -13.73
N ILE A 199 6.50 -9.46 -14.45
CA ILE A 199 5.73 -8.70 -15.45
C ILE A 199 5.20 -7.36 -14.90
N PRO A 200 4.59 -7.28 -13.70
CA PRO A 200 4.11 -6.01 -13.16
C PRO A 200 5.22 -4.95 -12.98
N ARG A 201 6.41 -5.37 -12.56
CA ARG A 201 7.57 -4.49 -12.34
C ARG A 201 8.19 -4.08 -13.67
N VAL A 202 8.35 -5.02 -14.60
CA VAL A 202 8.90 -4.78 -15.94
C VAL A 202 8.03 -3.80 -16.72
N LEU A 203 6.71 -4.00 -16.77
CA LEU A 203 5.80 -3.09 -17.47
C LEU A 203 5.79 -1.68 -16.85
N GLU A 204 5.98 -1.55 -15.54
CA GLU A 204 6.11 -0.25 -14.88
C GLU A 204 7.39 0.48 -15.27
N ALA A 205 8.52 -0.24 -15.30
CA ALA A 205 9.79 0.32 -15.75
C ALA A 205 9.72 0.74 -17.22
N LEU A 206 9.16 -0.10 -18.09
CA LEU A 206 8.98 0.20 -19.51
C LEU A 206 8.04 1.40 -19.73
N HIS A 207 6.95 1.51 -18.97
CA HIS A 207 6.05 2.66 -19.05
C HIS A 207 6.77 3.99 -18.73
N VAL A 208 7.55 4.01 -17.65
CA VAL A 208 8.31 5.20 -17.23
C VAL A 208 9.40 5.54 -18.25
N ARG A 209 10.13 4.54 -18.75
CA ARG A 209 11.16 4.74 -19.78
C ARG A 209 10.56 5.22 -21.10
N ALA A 210 9.41 4.68 -21.51
CA ALA A 210 8.66 5.15 -22.68
C ALA A 210 8.29 6.63 -22.56
N CYS A 211 7.81 7.06 -21.39
CA CYS A 211 7.52 8.47 -21.15
C CYS A 211 8.78 9.34 -21.25
N ASN A 212 9.88 8.91 -20.63
CA ASN A 212 11.16 9.61 -20.71
C ASN A 212 11.76 9.63 -22.14
N ALA A 213 11.42 8.65 -22.98
CA ALA A 213 11.83 8.55 -24.37
C ALA A 213 10.90 9.33 -25.33
N GLY A 214 9.90 10.06 -24.82
CA GLY A 214 8.97 10.83 -25.64
C GLY A 214 7.76 10.05 -26.16
N CYS A 215 7.65 8.77 -25.81
CA CYS A 215 6.51 7.90 -26.11
C CYS A 215 5.47 7.90 -24.97
N GLY A 216 5.35 9.01 -24.24
CA GLY A 216 4.34 9.27 -23.21
C GLY A 216 3.37 10.37 -23.64
N ARG A 217 2.16 10.40 -23.07
CA ARG A 217 1.17 11.47 -23.27
C ARG A 217 0.24 11.64 -22.08
N ILE A 218 -0.46 12.76 -22.02
CA ILE A 218 -1.60 12.97 -21.13
C ILE A 218 -2.89 12.74 -21.92
N LEU A 219 -3.70 11.78 -21.48
CA LEU A 219 -5.06 11.60 -21.94
C LEU A 219 -6.00 12.34 -20.99
N ILE A 220 -6.76 13.31 -21.50
CA ILE A 220 -7.79 14.02 -20.75
C ILE A 220 -9.09 13.23 -20.86
N ALA A 221 -9.56 12.68 -19.75
CA ALA A 221 -10.88 12.06 -19.63
C ALA A 221 -12.01 13.10 -19.82
N GLU A 222 -13.23 12.67 -20.08
CA GLU A 222 -14.37 13.59 -20.29
C GLU A 222 -14.72 14.43 -19.05
N ASN A 223 -14.39 13.92 -17.85
CA ASN A 223 -14.50 14.66 -16.60
C ASN A 223 -13.30 15.61 -16.31
N GLY A 224 -12.36 15.71 -17.27
CA GLY A 224 -11.13 16.49 -17.17
C GLY A 224 -10.07 15.92 -16.24
N VAL A 225 -10.12 14.63 -15.90
CA VAL A 225 -9.01 13.93 -15.23
C VAL A 225 -7.88 13.70 -16.24
N MET A 226 -6.65 13.99 -15.84
CA MET A 226 -5.46 13.83 -16.68
C MET A 226 -4.77 12.50 -16.35
N HIS A 227 -4.89 11.52 -17.26
CA HIS A 227 -4.25 10.22 -17.15
C HIS A 227 -2.91 10.21 -17.88
N VAL A 228 -1.85 9.76 -17.21
CA VAL A 228 -0.56 9.50 -17.85
C VAL A 228 -0.68 8.19 -18.64
N ARG A 229 -0.37 8.24 -19.93
CA ARG A 229 -0.35 7.10 -20.84
C ARG A 229 1.00 7.03 -21.53
N SER A 230 1.35 5.86 -22.04
CA SER A 230 2.50 5.66 -22.92
C SER A 230 2.19 4.58 -23.94
N ILE A 231 3.15 4.27 -24.81
CA ILE A 231 3.10 3.10 -25.69
C ILE A 231 3.04 1.75 -24.95
N VAL A 232 3.16 1.75 -23.61
CA VAL A 232 3.04 0.56 -22.75
C VAL A 232 1.84 0.73 -21.82
N ASP A 233 0.73 0.04 -22.11
CA ASP A 233 -0.45 0.06 -21.23
C ASP A 233 -0.20 -0.73 -19.93
N GLN A 234 -0.34 -0.04 -18.80
CA GLN A 234 -0.18 -0.62 -17.46
C GLN A 234 -1.34 -1.53 -17.05
N ALA A 235 -2.46 -1.57 -17.77
CA ALA A 235 -3.54 -2.54 -17.55
C ALA A 235 -3.02 -3.98 -17.64
N MET A 236 -2.01 -4.21 -18.48
CA MET A 236 -1.34 -5.51 -18.66
C MET A 236 -0.54 -5.98 -17.43
N LYS A 237 -0.39 -5.15 -16.38
CA LYS A 237 0.08 -5.59 -15.05
C LYS A 237 -0.92 -6.52 -14.35
N THR A 238 -2.13 -6.65 -14.87
CA THR A 238 -3.16 -7.55 -14.36
C THR A 238 -3.12 -8.87 -15.13
N PRO A 239 -2.79 -10.01 -14.50
CA PRO A 239 -2.61 -11.28 -15.23
C PRO A 239 -3.90 -11.80 -15.88
N SER A 240 -5.04 -11.43 -15.32
CA SER A 240 -6.38 -11.79 -15.82
C SER A 240 -6.97 -10.77 -16.80
N GLN A 241 -6.16 -9.81 -17.27
CA GLN A 241 -6.55 -8.83 -18.28
C GLN A 241 -6.86 -9.56 -19.60
N PRO A 242 -8.04 -9.35 -20.21
CA PRO A 242 -8.43 -10.05 -21.43
C PRO A 242 -7.63 -9.53 -22.62
N LEU A 243 -7.08 -10.45 -23.38
CA LEU A 243 -6.43 -10.23 -24.66
C LEU A 243 -7.38 -10.69 -25.76
N PHE A 244 -7.98 -9.72 -26.45
CA PHE A 244 -8.88 -9.99 -27.57
C PHE A 244 -8.09 -10.03 -28.87
N GLU A 245 -8.01 -11.22 -29.45
CA GLU A 245 -7.27 -11.51 -30.66
C GLU A 245 -8.22 -11.86 -31.82
N TRP A 246 -7.68 -11.98 -33.04
CA TRP A 246 -8.41 -12.29 -34.29
C TRP A 246 -9.24 -11.16 -34.90
N GLY A 247 -8.99 -9.91 -34.53
CA GLY A 247 -9.52 -8.72 -35.22
C GLY A 247 -11.00 -8.42 -34.93
N ALA A 248 -11.57 -7.50 -35.71
CA ALA A 248 -12.93 -6.99 -35.52
C ALA A 248 -14.00 -7.92 -36.12
N VAL A 249 -15.19 -7.94 -35.50
CA VAL A 249 -16.38 -8.55 -36.11
C VAL A 249 -17.07 -7.51 -37.00
N LEU A 250 -16.99 -7.72 -38.31
CA LEU A 250 -17.48 -6.79 -39.32
C LEU A 250 -18.92 -7.14 -39.72
N HIS A 251 -19.86 -6.20 -39.54
CA HIS A 251 -21.28 -6.40 -39.89
C HIS A 251 -21.76 -5.54 -41.08
N GLY A 252 -20.96 -4.56 -41.53
CA GLY A 252 -21.29 -3.72 -42.68
C GLY A 252 -20.83 -4.34 -44.00
N GLU A 253 -21.69 -4.31 -45.03
CA GLU A 253 -21.32 -4.71 -46.38
C GLU A 253 -20.14 -3.85 -46.89
N GLY A 254 -19.09 -4.51 -47.39
CA GLY A 254 -17.90 -3.85 -47.93
C GLY A 254 -16.88 -3.36 -46.89
N LEU A 255 -17.16 -3.49 -45.58
CA LEU A 255 -16.17 -3.22 -44.53
C LEU A 255 -15.18 -4.39 -44.47
N THR A 256 -13.88 -4.11 -44.53
CA THR A 256 -12.83 -5.14 -44.45
C THR A 256 -11.75 -4.74 -43.45
N GLN A 257 -11.06 -5.75 -42.90
CA GLN A 257 -9.89 -5.55 -42.06
C GLN A 257 -8.72 -6.39 -42.58
N GLU A 258 -7.55 -5.78 -42.73
CA GLU A 258 -6.31 -6.48 -43.09
C GLU A 258 -5.51 -6.76 -41.81
N ARG A 259 -5.89 -7.81 -41.06
CA ARG A 259 -5.18 -8.16 -39.83
C ARG A 259 -3.76 -8.62 -40.14
N ARG A 260 -2.78 -8.04 -39.44
CA ARG A 260 -1.36 -8.38 -39.55
C ARG A 260 -0.86 -9.04 -38.28
N VAL A 261 -0.14 -10.15 -38.43
CA VAL A 261 0.59 -10.82 -37.35
C VAL A 261 2.02 -11.03 -37.84
N GLU A 262 3.00 -10.43 -37.18
CA GLU A 262 4.38 -10.35 -37.67
C GLU A 262 5.38 -10.77 -36.60
N PHE A 263 6.50 -11.33 -37.06
CA PHE A 263 7.57 -11.86 -36.22
C PHE A 263 8.77 -10.93 -36.32
N HIS A 264 9.32 -10.52 -35.18
CA HIS A 264 10.42 -9.55 -35.09
C HIS A 264 11.50 -10.04 -34.14
N GLY A 265 12.77 -9.92 -34.50
CA GLY A 265 13.91 -10.31 -33.64
C GLY A 265 14.95 -9.20 -33.56
N PRO A 266 15.86 -9.27 -32.57
CA PRO A 266 16.87 -8.23 -32.39
C PRO A 266 17.91 -8.26 -33.52
N GLY A 267 18.00 -7.16 -34.28
CA GLY A 267 19.04 -6.91 -35.28
C GLY A 267 18.65 -7.14 -36.75
N PRO A 268 19.57 -6.88 -37.71
CA PRO A 268 19.29 -6.87 -39.15
C PRO A 268 18.94 -8.24 -39.77
N GLY A 269 19.01 -9.33 -38.98
CA GLY A 269 18.67 -10.69 -39.41
C GLY A 269 17.22 -11.11 -39.15
N GLY A 270 16.44 -10.32 -38.41
CA GLY A 270 15.03 -10.61 -38.09
C GLY A 270 14.84 -11.68 -37.00
N TYR A 271 13.59 -12.13 -36.85
CA TYR A 271 13.17 -13.15 -35.88
C TYR A 271 13.96 -14.46 -36.03
N GLY A 272 14.33 -15.10 -34.91
CA GLY A 272 15.07 -16.37 -34.91
C GLY A 272 14.41 -17.45 -35.78
N SER A 273 15.20 -18.22 -36.55
CA SER A 273 14.64 -19.32 -37.36
C SER A 273 14.01 -20.40 -36.47
N GLU A 274 12.84 -20.93 -36.87
CA GLU A 274 12.20 -22.09 -36.23
C GLU A 274 13.22 -23.24 -36.03
N GLY A 275 13.66 -23.44 -34.79
CA GLY A 275 14.67 -24.44 -34.42
C GLY A 275 16.02 -23.89 -33.90
N SER A 276 16.20 -22.57 -33.84
CA SER A 276 17.32 -21.94 -33.14
C SER A 276 17.24 -22.20 -31.63
N SER A 277 18.34 -22.65 -31.01
CA SER A 277 18.46 -22.76 -29.55
C SER A 277 18.52 -21.40 -28.85
N ASP A 278 18.67 -20.33 -29.62
CA ASP A 278 18.96 -18.97 -29.17
C ASP A 278 17.79 -18.02 -29.47
N SER A 279 16.53 -18.47 -29.37
CA SER A 279 15.40 -17.53 -29.37
C SER A 279 15.52 -16.63 -28.14
N PRO A 280 15.86 -15.34 -28.26
CA PRO A 280 16.13 -14.51 -27.11
C PRO A 280 14.81 -14.28 -26.37
N VAL A 281 14.70 -14.81 -25.16
CA VAL A 281 13.64 -14.47 -24.21
C VAL A 281 14.02 -13.17 -23.50
N LEU A 282 13.04 -12.35 -23.14
CA LEU A 282 13.29 -11.19 -22.31
C LEU A 282 13.69 -11.67 -20.91
N LYS A 283 14.89 -11.32 -20.45
CA LYS A 283 15.26 -11.53 -19.04
C LYS A 283 14.75 -10.37 -18.21
N ALA A 284 14.00 -10.67 -17.16
CA ALA A 284 13.51 -9.63 -16.25
C ALA A 284 14.65 -8.75 -15.68
N ALA A 285 15.83 -9.35 -15.49
CA ALA A 285 17.03 -8.66 -15.02
C ALA A 285 17.60 -7.62 -16.00
N ASP A 286 17.38 -7.80 -17.31
CA ASP A 286 17.83 -6.86 -18.35
C ASP A 286 16.98 -5.57 -18.36
N ILE A 287 15.80 -5.61 -17.73
CA ILE A 287 15.01 -4.44 -17.36
C ILE A 287 15.18 -4.20 -15.86
N PRO A 288 16.28 -3.56 -15.40
CA PRO A 288 16.48 -3.34 -13.97
C PRO A 288 15.43 -2.39 -13.39
N PRO A 289 15.20 -2.41 -12.05
CA PRO A 289 14.36 -1.42 -11.37
C PRO A 289 14.74 0.01 -11.75
N LEU A 290 13.74 0.89 -11.77
CA LEU A 290 13.93 2.31 -12.08
C LEU A 290 14.87 2.97 -11.07
N THR A 291 15.82 3.74 -11.57
CA THR A 291 16.70 4.57 -10.76
C THR A 291 16.00 5.85 -10.29
N ASP A 292 16.52 6.48 -9.23
CA ASP A 292 15.98 7.77 -8.74
C ASP A 292 16.02 8.87 -9.81
N ASP A 293 17.03 8.83 -10.70
CA ASP A 293 17.17 9.77 -11.82
C ASP A 293 16.09 9.55 -12.90
N GLU A 294 15.74 8.29 -13.20
CA GLU A 294 14.64 7.97 -14.11
C GLU A 294 13.29 8.42 -13.56
N TRP A 295 13.05 8.21 -12.26
CA TRP A 295 11.86 8.71 -11.57
C TRP A 295 11.80 10.23 -11.56
N THR A 296 12.93 10.90 -11.32
CA THR A 296 13.02 12.36 -11.30
C THR A 296 12.69 12.94 -12.68
N ARG A 297 13.28 12.38 -13.75
CA ARG A 297 12.96 12.79 -15.13
C ARG A 297 11.49 12.58 -15.47
N PHE A 298 10.94 11.43 -15.09
CA PHE A 298 9.53 11.12 -15.32
C PHE A 298 8.60 12.08 -14.59
N LYS A 299 8.88 12.40 -13.32
CA LYS A 299 8.07 13.35 -12.55
C LYS A 299 8.17 14.78 -13.07
N ALA A 300 9.35 15.19 -13.54
CA ALA A 300 9.53 16.48 -14.19
C ALA A 300 8.73 16.55 -15.50
N TRP A 301 8.80 15.51 -16.33
CA TRP A 301 8.01 15.40 -17.56
C TRP A 301 6.51 15.38 -17.27
N GLU A 302 6.04 14.54 -16.33
CA GLU A 302 4.63 14.42 -15.94
C GLU A 302 4.08 15.78 -15.49
N THR A 303 4.85 16.51 -14.69
CA THR A 303 4.46 17.85 -14.18
C THR A 303 4.36 18.85 -15.33
N ALA A 304 5.36 18.88 -16.21
CA ALA A 304 5.37 19.79 -17.36
C ALA A 304 4.21 19.48 -18.33
N GLU A 305 3.97 18.21 -18.62
CA GLU A 305 2.95 17.79 -19.58
C GLU A 305 1.53 18.02 -19.04
N LYS A 306 1.29 17.75 -17.76
CA LYS A 306 0.03 18.12 -17.09
C LYS A 306 -0.19 19.63 -17.08
N ALA A 307 0.86 20.43 -16.89
CA ALA A 307 0.75 21.90 -16.95
C ALA A 307 0.35 22.39 -18.35
N ARG A 308 0.89 21.78 -19.43
CA ARG A 308 0.51 22.08 -20.81
C ARG A 308 -0.97 21.81 -21.09
N HIS A 309 -1.49 20.72 -20.52
CA HIS A 309 -2.88 20.28 -20.72
C HIS A 309 -3.86 20.87 -19.70
N ALA A 310 -3.39 21.60 -18.68
CA ALA A 310 -4.22 22.10 -17.58
C ALA A 310 -5.39 22.99 -18.04
N THR A 311 -5.16 23.86 -19.04
CA THR A 311 -6.20 24.75 -19.56
C THR A 311 -7.29 23.98 -20.29
N GLU A 312 -6.90 23.00 -21.11
CA GLU A 312 -7.83 22.13 -21.83
C GLU A 312 -8.60 21.24 -20.84
N ALA A 313 -7.90 20.62 -19.89
CA ALA A 313 -8.51 19.78 -18.86
C ALA A 313 -9.51 20.56 -18.00
N ALA A 314 -9.20 21.81 -17.64
CA ALA A 314 -10.11 22.69 -16.90
C ALA A 314 -11.35 23.06 -17.74
N LYS A 315 -11.18 23.28 -19.06
CA LYS A 315 -12.30 23.54 -19.98
C LYS A 315 -13.21 22.32 -20.13
N VAL A 316 -12.63 21.14 -20.34
CA VAL A 316 -13.35 19.85 -20.43
C VAL A 316 -14.11 19.60 -19.13
N ARG A 317 -13.43 19.73 -17.98
CA ARG A 317 -14.05 19.61 -16.65
C ARG A 317 -15.20 20.60 -16.46
N GLY A 318 -15.01 21.86 -16.84
CA GLY A 318 -16.05 22.89 -16.74
C GLY A 318 -17.30 22.52 -17.54
N GLY A 319 -17.13 22.12 -18.80
CA GLY A 319 -18.23 21.66 -19.64
C GLY A 319 -18.95 20.42 -19.10
N TRP A 320 -18.19 19.46 -18.58
CA TRP A 320 -18.74 18.25 -17.95
C TRP A 320 -19.57 18.59 -16.70
N LEU A 321 -19.03 19.42 -15.80
CA LEU A 321 -19.72 19.88 -14.60
C LEU A 321 -21.02 20.62 -14.95
N ASP A 322 -20.95 21.56 -15.91
CA ASP A 322 -22.10 22.36 -16.32
C ASP A 322 -23.19 21.51 -16.97
N GLY A 323 -22.81 20.52 -17.79
CA GLY A 323 -23.72 19.54 -18.37
C GLY A 323 -24.46 18.72 -17.31
N ARG A 324 -23.75 18.29 -16.25
CA ARG A 324 -24.33 17.48 -15.16
C ARG A 324 -25.32 18.26 -14.29
N VAL A 325 -25.07 19.54 -14.03
CA VAL A 325 -25.98 20.36 -13.21
C VAL A 325 -27.09 21.05 -14.04
N ALA A 326 -27.06 20.97 -15.37
CA ALA A 326 -27.98 21.67 -16.25
C ALA A 326 -29.46 21.35 -15.97
N ARG A 327 -29.77 20.13 -15.52
CA ARG A 327 -31.13 19.68 -15.19
C ARG A 327 -31.64 20.20 -13.84
N LEU A 328 -30.76 20.72 -12.98
CA LEU A 328 -31.14 21.34 -11.70
C LEU A 328 -31.69 22.76 -11.89
N ARG A 329 -32.43 23.26 -10.89
CA ARG A 329 -32.92 24.64 -10.88
C ARG A 329 -31.75 25.60 -10.84
N ALA A 330 -31.87 26.75 -11.51
CA ALA A 330 -30.78 27.73 -11.61
C ALA A 330 -30.17 28.15 -10.25
N SER A 331 -31.00 28.19 -9.20
CA SER A 331 -30.57 28.49 -7.81
C SER A 331 -29.72 27.39 -7.17
N GLU A 332 -29.87 26.14 -7.59
CA GLU A 332 -29.21 24.95 -7.00
C GLU A 332 -27.90 24.60 -7.73
N ARG A 333 -27.78 25.00 -9.01
CA ARG A 333 -26.61 24.68 -9.86
C ARG A 333 -25.27 25.08 -9.26
N PRO A 334 -25.07 26.29 -8.68
CA PRO A 334 -23.75 26.66 -8.17
C PRO A 334 -23.29 25.78 -7.00
N ALA A 335 -24.20 25.41 -6.10
CA ALA A 335 -23.90 24.56 -4.95
C ALA A 335 -23.63 23.12 -5.38
N ALA A 336 -24.49 22.56 -6.25
CA ALA A 336 -24.30 21.23 -6.81
C ALA A 336 -23.01 21.11 -7.63
N ARG A 337 -22.68 22.14 -8.43
CA ARG A 337 -21.45 22.20 -9.23
C ARG A 337 -20.22 22.16 -8.33
N LYS A 338 -20.22 22.97 -7.26
CA LYS A 338 -19.10 23.03 -6.31
C LYS A 338 -18.89 21.69 -5.59
N ARG A 339 -19.98 21.04 -5.14
CA ARG A 339 -19.88 19.73 -4.48
C ARG A 339 -19.39 18.63 -5.43
N LEU A 340 -19.87 18.64 -6.68
CA LEU A 340 -19.41 17.69 -7.69
C LEU A 340 -17.92 17.89 -8.04
N GLU A 341 -17.47 19.15 -8.08
CA GLU A 341 -16.06 19.51 -8.24
C GLU A 341 -15.19 18.99 -7.07
N GLU A 342 -15.64 19.17 -5.81
CA GLU A 342 -14.98 18.62 -4.62
C GLU A 342 -14.97 17.08 -4.61
N THR A 343 -16.02 16.42 -5.13
CA THR A 343 -16.10 14.95 -5.23
C THR A 343 -15.11 14.39 -6.26
N LEU A 344 -14.83 15.11 -7.36
CA LEU A 344 -13.86 14.67 -8.37
C LEU A 344 -12.43 14.53 -7.80
N GLU A 345 -12.10 15.33 -6.79
CA GLU A 345 -10.79 15.34 -6.12
C GLU A 345 -10.63 14.23 -5.07
N LYS A 346 -11.70 13.51 -4.74
CA LYS A 346 -11.70 12.42 -3.75
C LYS A 346 -11.54 11.04 -4.40
N SER A 347 -10.77 10.17 -3.76
CA SER A 347 -10.59 8.76 -4.17
C SER A 347 -11.83 7.89 -3.92
N HIS A 348 -12.67 8.29 -2.94
CA HIS A 348 -14.00 7.75 -2.70
C HIS A 348 -15.01 8.82 -3.10
N ARG A 349 -15.93 8.48 -3.99
CA ARG A 349 -16.80 9.47 -4.64
C ARG A 349 -18.24 9.30 -4.18
N ASP A 350 -18.72 10.22 -3.37
CA ASP A 350 -20.13 10.25 -2.97
C ASP A 350 -20.95 10.86 -4.11
N LEU A 351 -21.84 10.06 -4.70
CA LEU A 351 -22.77 10.52 -5.73
C LEU A 351 -24.05 11.01 -5.07
N GLU A 352 -24.40 12.26 -5.31
CA GLU A 352 -25.64 12.82 -4.76
C GLU A 352 -26.89 12.17 -5.37
N ARG A 353 -27.99 12.17 -4.61
CA ARG A 353 -29.27 11.53 -4.97
C ARG A 353 -29.82 11.95 -6.34
N TRP A 354 -29.56 13.19 -6.78
CA TRP A 354 -30.01 13.71 -8.07
C TRP A 354 -29.08 13.34 -9.23
N PHE A 355 -27.90 12.79 -8.96
CA PHE A 355 -26.91 12.47 -10.00
C PHE A 355 -27.47 11.42 -10.96
N GLU A 356 -27.31 11.64 -12.26
CA GLU A 356 -27.84 10.73 -13.29
C GLU A 356 -26.82 9.68 -13.69
N LEU A 357 -27.26 8.43 -13.60
CA LEU A 357 -26.56 7.23 -14.05
C LEU A 357 -27.13 6.80 -15.39
N THR A 358 -26.25 6.46 -16.31
CA THR A 358 -26.64 5.75 -17.56
C THR A 358 -26.70 4.27 -17.23
N LEU A 359 -27.68 3.55 -17.77
CA LEU A 359 -27.78 2.09 -17.67
C LEU A 359 -27.23 1.43 -18.94
N ASP A 360 -26.95 0.13 -18.86
CA ASP A 360 -26.42 -0.64 -19.98
C ASP A 360 -27.38 -0.73 -21.18
N ASP A 361 -28.66 -0.39 -21.04
CA ASP A 361 -29.62 -0.30 -22.16
C ASP A 361 -29.69 1.10 -22.81
N GLY A 362 -28.91 2.06 -22.30
CA GLY A 362 -28.90 3.45 -22.74
C GLY A 362 -29.97 4.34 -22.10
N SER A 363 -30.85 3.78 -21.26
CA SER A 363 -31.73 4.57 -20.42
C SER A 363 -30.97 5.24 -19.28
N THR A 364 -31.56 6.26 -18.67
CA THR A 364 -30.97 6.99 -17.53
C THR A 364 -31.84 6.86 -16.31
N MET A 365 -31.23 6.73 -15.13
CA MET A 365 -31.89 6.85 -13.84
C MET A 365 -31.05 7.65 -12.86
N THR A 366 -31.69 8.27 -11.88
CA THR A 366 -31.00 8.97 -10.81
C THR A 366 -30.44 8.01 -9.77
N VAL A 367 -29.45 8.46 -9.00
CA VAL A 367 -28.94 7.73 -7.83
C VAL A 367 -30.06 7.40 -6.85
N ALA A 368 -31.00 8.31 -6.62
CA ALA A 368 -32.16 8.06 -5.76
C ALA A 368 -32.99 6.87 -6.25
N GLU A 369 -33.33 6.85 -7.54
CA GLU A 369 -34.11 5.77 -8.15
C GLU A 369 -33.37 4.44 -8.11
N LEU A 370 -32.06 4.44 -8.37
CA LEU A 370 -31.25 3.23 -8.28
C LEU A 370 -31.23 2.68 -6.84
N VAL A 371 -31.03 3.54 -5.84
CA VAL A 371 -31.01 3.12 -4.43
C VAL A 371 -32.37 2.54 -4.02
N GLU A 372 -33.47 3.19 -4.38
CA GLU A 372 -34.82 2.69 -4.10
C GLU A 372 -35.08 1.34 -4.79
N ALA A 373 -34.73 1.23 -6.08
CA ALA A 373 -34.91 0.00 -6.85
C ALA A 373 -34.03 -1.15 -6.30
N ALA A 374 -32.77 -0.86 -5.96
CA ALA A 374 -31.82 -1.83 -5.44
C ALA A 374 -32.16 -2.31 -4.02
N LYS A 375 -32.85 -1.50 -3.21
CA LYS A 375 -33.38 -1.91 -1.91
C LYS A 375 -34.69 -2.67 -2.02
N GLY A 376 -35.54 -2.31 -2.99
CA GLY A 376 -36.81 -2.99 -3.25
C GLY A 376 -36.64 -4.39 -3.83
N ASP A 377 -35.62 -4.60 -4.67
CA ASP A 377 -35.28 -5.91 -5.25
C ASP A 377 -33.75 -6.12 -5.30
N PRO A 378 -33.12 -6.44 -4.16
CA PRO A 378 -31.67 -6.61 -4.10
C PRO A 378 -31.15 -7.75 -4.96
N ASP A 379 -31.95 -8.80 -5.21
CA ASP A 379 -31.55 -9.93 -6.07
C ASP A 379 -31.39 -9.52 -7.52
N LYS A 380 -32.28 -8.64 -8.01
CA LYS A 380 -32.19 -8.09 -9.36
C LYS A 380 -31.02 -7.15 -9.56
N TRP A 381 -30.74 -6.28 -8.58
CA TRP A 381 -29.78 -5.19 -8.74
C TRP A 381 -28.37 -5.52 -8.26
N HIS A 382 -28.21 -6.48 -7.36
CA HIS A 382 -26.88 -6.87 -6.91
C HIS A 382 -26.09 -7.47 -8.07
N ARG A 383 -24.94 -6.87 -8.36
CA ARG A 383 -24.03 -7.19 -9.46
C ARG A 383 -24.56 -6.89 -10.85
N GLU A 384 -25.64 -6.11 -10.96
CA GLU A 384 -26.03 -5.57 -12.25
C GLU A 384 -24.99 -4.56 -12.72
N THR A 385 -24.74 -4.56 -14.02
CA THR A 385 -23.69 -3.75 -14.64
C THR A 385 -24.26 -2.47 -15.23
N LEU A 386 -23.42 -1.43 -15.27
CA LEU A 386 -23.72 -0.17 -15.93
C LEU A 386 -22.42 0.47 -16.45
N PRO A 387 -22.49 1.51 -17.31
CA PRO A 387 -21.35 2.36 -17.62
C PRO A 387 -20.75 3.05 -16.39
N ASP A 388 -19.52 3.58 -16.51
CA ASP A 388 -18.94 4.37 -15.43
C ASP A 388 -19.83 5.60 -15.12
N PRO A 389 -20.14 5.90 -13.84
CA PRO A 389 -20.99 7.03 -13.49
C PRO A 389 -20.49 8.38 -14.03
N PHE A 390 -19.17 8.60 -14.07
CA PHE A 390 -18.57 9.85 -14.53
C PHE A 390 -18.21 9.83 -16.02
N GLU A 391 -17.86 8.67 -16.55
CA GLU A 391 -17.47 8.45 -17.96
C GLU A 391 -18.36 7.38 -18.64
N PRO A 392 -19.69 7.61 -18.79
CA PRO A 392 -20.61 6.60 -19.33
C PRO A 392 -20.29 6.18 -20.78
N GLU A 393 -19.68 7.07 -21.55
CA GLU A 393 -19.19 6.83 -22.91
C GLU A 393 -17.96 5.93 -22.99
N TYR A 394 -17.23 5.73 -21.88
CA TYR A 394 -16.10 4.79 -21.82
C TYR A 394 -16.53 3.37 -22.22
N GLY A 395 -17.80 3.04 -21.97
CA GLY A 395 -18.45 1.84 -22.45
C GLY A 395 -19.40 1.23 -21.44
N ARG A 396 -20.24 0.31 -21.92
CA ARG A 396 -21.19 -0.46 -21.11
C ARG A 396 -20.49 -1.49 -20.22
N GLY A 397 -21.06 -1.71 -19.04
CA GLY A 397 -20.62 -2.70 -18.05
C GLY A 397 -19.27 -2.46 -17.39
N HIS A 398 -18.75 -1.24 -17.43
CA HIS A 398 -17.50 -0.88 -16.76
C HIS A 398 -17.64 -0.64 -15.26
N ALA A 399 -18.87 -0.50 -14.77
CA ALA A 399 -19.18 -0.41 -13.36
C ALA A 399 -20.23 -1.45 -12.95
N THR A 400 -20.27 -1.77 -11.66
CA THR A 400 -21.12 -2.83 -11.10
C THR A 400 -21.78 -2.35 -9.81
N VAL A 401 -23.08 -2.55 -9.70
CA VAL A 401 -23.86 -2.22 -8.50
C VAL A 401 -23.66 -3.29 -7.42
N PHE A 402 -23.40 -2.88 -6.19
CA PHE A 402 -23.29 -3.75 -5.04
C PHE A 402 -24.27 -3.30 -3.95
N CYS A 403 -25.37 -4.04 -3.76
CA CYS A 403 -26.34 -3.83 -2.67
C CYS A 403 -26.47 -4.98 -1.66
N LYS A 404 -25.81 -6.14 -1.88
CA LYS A 404 -25.78 -7.29 -0.95
C LYS A 404 -24.39 -7.49 -0.37
N ASP A 405 -24.34 -8.08 0.82
CA ASP A 405 -23.13 -8.47 1.56
C ASP A 405 -22.12 -7.32 1.76
N GLN A 406 -22.63 -6.07 1.76
CA GLN A 406 -21.83 -4.89 2.03
C GLN A 406 -21.74 -4.69 3.54
N LYS A 407 -20.51 -4.61 4.08
CA LYS A 407 -20.26 -4.43 5.54
C LYS A 407 -20.97 -3.21 6.14
N ASP A 408 -21.22 -2.17 5.35
CA ASP A 408 -21.91 -0.94 5.75
C ASP A 408 -23.37 -0.85 5.26
N GLY A 409 -23.91 -1.91 4.64
CA GLY A 409 -25.30 -1.97 4.17
C GLY A 409 -25.70 -0.98 3.06
N ARG A 410 -24.76 -0.16 2.57
CA ARG A 410 -25.02 0.89 1.58
C ARG A 410 -24.89 0.37 0.16
N VAL A 411 -25.73 0.88 -0.74
CA VAL A 411 -25.58 0.61 -2.17
C VAL A 411 -24.34 1.35 -2.69
N LYS A 412 -23.49 0.62 -3.42
CA LYS A 412 -22.26 1.17 -4.03
C LYS A 412 -22.21 0.83 -5.51
N ILE A 413 -21.47 1.63 -6.27
CA ILE A 413 -21.05 1.28 -7.62
C ILE A 413 -19.54 1.13 -7.62
N LEU A 414 -19.05 -0.01 -8.07
CA LEU A 414 -17.63 -0.25 -8.29
C LEU A 414 -17.34 -0.12 -9.77
N SER A 415 -16.53 0.86 -10.16
CA SER A 415 -16.05 1.02 -11.53
C SER A 415 -14.64 0.46 -11.68
N MET A 416 -14.42 -0.21 -12.80
CA MET A 416 -13.12 -0.70 -13.27
C MET A 416 -12.70 0.01 -14.56
N ALA A 417 -13.27 1.18 -14.84
CA ALA A 417 -12.86 2.00 -15.98
C ALA A 417 -11.34 2.26 -15.92
N HIS A 418 -10.69 2.26 -17.09
CA HIS A 418 -9.26 2.52 -17.22
C HIS A 418 -8.33 1.54 -16.46
N GLY A 419 -8.82 0.36 -16.06
CA GLY A 419 -8.05 -0.63 -15.31
C GLY A 419 -7.78 -0.25 -13.85
N GLN A 420 -8.40 0.83 -13.35
CA GLN A 420 -8.33 1.25 -11.96
C GLN A 420 -9.69 1.07 -11.27
N GLN A 421 -9.65 0.66 -10.00
CA GLN A 421 -10.86 0.47 -9.21
C GLN A 421 -11.28 1.79 -8.56
N VAL A 422 -12.45 2.31 -8.93
CA VAL A 422 -13.07 3.50 -8.32
C VAL A 422 -14.37 3.07 -7.63
N THR A 423 -14.54 3.45 -6.37
CA THR A 423 -15.77 3.16 -5.62
C THR A 423 -16.61 4.43 -5.50
N TYR A 424 -17.84 4.35 -5.98
CA TYR A 424 -18.86 5.38 -5.85
C TYR A 424 -19.85 4.97 -4.75
N HIS A 425 -20.05 5.83 -3.77
CA HIS A 425 -21.06 5.64 -2.73
C HIS A 425 -22.34 6.34 -3.15
N LEU A 426 -23.47 5.63 -3.15
CA LEU A 426 -24.76 6.15 -3.61
C LEU A 426 -25.62 6.71 -2.48
N GLU A 427 -25.21 6.44 -1.25
CA GLU A 427 -25.87 6.92 -0.05
C GLU A 427 -24.81 7.67 0.76
N PRO A 428 -25.10 8.92 1.16
CA PRO A 428 -24.19 9.66 2.01
C PRO A 428 -23.89 8.81 3.24
N LYS A 429 -22.64 8.86 3.67
CA LYS A 429 -22.33 8.43 5.03
C LYS A 429 -23.08 9.43 5.90
N VAL A 430 -24.13 9.01 6.61
CA VAL A 430 -24.80 9.89 7.55
C VAL A 430 -23.73 10.29 8.57
N THR A 431 -23.23 11.51 8.47
CA THR A 431 -22.34 12.10 9.46
C THR A 431 -23.17 12.97 10.39
N ALA A 432 -22.62 13.30 11.57
CA ALA A 432 -23.25 14.22 12.50
C ALA A 432 -23.63 15.58 11.87
N ASP A 433 -23.01 15.96 10.74
CA ASP A 433 -23.27 17.20 10.00
C ASP A 433 -24.59 17.19 9.20
N ASP A 434 -25.16 16.02 8.86
CA ASP A 434 -26.39 15.92 8.08
C ASP A 434 -27.66 16.31 8.89
N PHE A 435 -27.56 16.38 10.22
CA PHE A 435 -28.62 16.92 11.08
C PHE A 435 -28.75 18.46 10.96
N ASP A 436 -27.66 19.17 10.66
CA ASP A 436 -27.65 20.63 10.51
C ASP A 436 -28.29 21.07 9.17
N GLU A 437 -28.19 20.26 8.11
CA GLU A 437 -28.78 20.56 6.80
C GLU A 437 -30.32 20.57 6.81
N LEU A 438 -30.95 19.82 7.73
CA LEU A 438 -32.40 19.86 7.95
C LEU A 438 -32.84 21.16 8.67
N GLY A 439 -31.95 21.73 9.50
CA GLY A 439 -32.14 23.02 10.19
C GLY A 439 -31.97 24.23 9.26
N ALA A 440 -31.18 24.10 8.20
CA ALA A 440 -30.86 25.18 7.25
C ALA A 440 -32.02 25.56 6.29
N LYS A 441 -33.17 24.85 6.33
CA LYS A 441 -34.40 25.27 5.61
C LYS A 441 -35.02 26.57 6.15
N VAL A 442 -34.46 27.16 7.22
CA VAL A 442 -34.89 28.46 7.77
C VAL A 442 -33.70 29.43 7.71
N GLY A 443 -33.66 30.27 6.67
CA GLY A 443 -32.45 30.95 6.20
C GLY A 443 -31.83 32.06 7.06
N GLY A 444 -30.60 32.46 6.67
CA GLY A 444 -29.98 33.74 7.09
C GLY A 444 -28.49 33.94 6.71
N SER A 445 -28.22 34.92 5.82
CA SER A 445 -27.09 35.89 5.70
C SER A 445 -25.59 35.49 5.86
N ARG A 446 -24.70 36.16 5.09
CA ARG A 446 -23.21 36.13 5.16
C ARG A 446 -22.62 36.41 6.56
N LEU A 447 -23.36 37.07 7.46
CA LEU A 447 -22.99 37.18 8.88
C LEU A 447 -23.01 35.82 9.60
N ALA A 448 -23.88 34.89 9.18
CA ALA A 448 -23.97 33.55 9.75
C ALA A 448 -22.77 32.67 9.37
N GLY A 449 -22.13 32.93 8.23
CA GLY A 449 -20.89 32.24 7.85
C GLY A 449 -19.67 32.65 8.69
N LEU A 450 -19.61 33.91 9.15
CA LEU A 450 -18.64 34.36 10.16
C LEU A 450 -19.01 33.84 11.55
N ALA A 451 -20.30 33.81 11.91
CA ALA A 451 -20.78 33.19 13.16
C ALA A 451 -20.61 31.66 13.19
N ALA A 452 -20.54 30.99 12.02
CA ALA A 452 -20.19 29.58 11.92
C ALA A 452 -18.71 29.33 12.21
N LEU A 453 -17.82 30.30 11.92
CA LEU A 453 -16.45 30.27 12.40
C LEU A 453 -16.36 30.50 13.91
N ASP A 454 -17.29 31.27 14.50
CA ASP A 454 -17.41 31.43 15.95
C ASP A 454 -17.81 30.12 16.68
N ARG A 455 -18.28 29.09 15.97
CA ARG A 455 -18.44 27.73 16.55
C ARG A 455 -17.09 27.02 16.77
N PHE A 456 -16.03 27.47 16.09
CA PHE A 456 -14.64 27.05 16.32
C PHE A 456 -13.88 28.05 17.21
N ASN A 457 -14.52 29.17 17.61
CA ASN A 457 -13.95 30.00 18.65
C ASN A 457 -13.99 29.20 19.95
N VAL A 458 -12.84 29.13 20.61
CA VAL A 458 -12.73 28.57 21.94
C VAL A 458 -13.63 29.42 22.86
N SER A 459 -14.76 28.87 23.29
CA SER A 459 -15.69 29.54 24.19
C SER A 459 -15.06 29.72 25.58
N LYS A 460 -15.63 30.58 26.43
CA LYS A 460 -15.17 30.67 27.83
C LYS A 460 -15.30 29.33 28.56
N GLU A 461 -16.31 28.52 28.21
CA GLU A 461 -16.49 27.12 28.65
C GLU A 461 -15.39 26.21 28.10
N ASP A 462 -15.01 26.34 26.83
CA ASP A 462 -13.89 25.59 26.24
C ASP A 462 -12.55 25.99 26.86
N VAL A 463 -12.34 27.26 27.20
CA VAL A 463 -11.16 27.72 27.95
C VAL A 463 -11.20 27.27 29.42
N THR A 464 -12.39 27.13 30.04
CA THR A 464 -12.50 26.55 31.39
C THR A 464 -12.38 25.02 31.41
N ASN A 465 -12.68 24.36 30.28
CA ASN A 465 -12.48 22.92 30.06
C ASN A 465 -11.08 22.58 29.50
N MET A 466 -10.36 23.57 28.95
CA MET A 466 -8.90 23.53 28.74
C MET A 466 -8.21 23.65 30.10
N ASN A 467 -8.41 22.63 30.94
CA ASN A 467 -7.64 22.46 32.15
C ASN A 467 -6.16 22.28 31.78
N ASP A 468 -5.29 22.73 32.68
CA ASP A 468 -3.92 22.24 32.75
C ASP A 468 -3.93 20.71 32.60
N ALA A 469 -3.03 20.14 31.80
CA ALA A 469 -2.97 18.71 31.49
C ALA A 469 -3.25 17.83 32.73
N GLU A 470 -4.46 17.28 32.83
CA GLU A 470 -4.88 16.46 33.96
C GLU A 470 -4.24 15.08 33.81
N PHE A 471 -3.37 14.70 34.74
CA PHE A 471 -2.81 13.36 34.75
C PHE A 471 -3.82 12.37 35.35
N LEU A 472 -4.32 11.42 34.54
CA LEU A 472 -5.05 10.24 35.01
C LEU A 472 -4.15 9.31 35.81
N ILE A 473 -2.89 9.20 35.38
CA ILE A 473 -1.80 8.57 36.12
C ILE A 473 -0.66 9.60 36.19
N PRO A 474 -0.27 10.08 37.39
CA PRO A 474 0.79 11.07 37.55
C PRO A 474 2.06 10.70 36.80
N ASN A 475 2.62 11.63 36.03
CA ASN A 475 3.84 11.44 35.23
C ASN A 475 3.78 10.28 34.22
N LEU A 476 2.58 9.81 33.83
CA LEU A 476 2.47 8.70 32.89
C LEU A 476 1.34 8.87 31.86
N ILE A 477 0.10 9.10 32.30
CA ILE A 477 -1.07 9.17 31.40
C ILE A 477 -1.81 10.49 31.64
N VAL A 478 -1.92 11.30 30.60
CA VAL A 478 -2.64 12.58 30.57
C VAL A 478 -4.02 12.38 29.93
N ARG A 479 -5.07 12.93 30.53
CA ARG A 479 -6.43 12.83 30.01
C ARG A 479 -6.50 13.42 28.60
N GLY A 480 -7.14 12.68 27.68
CA GLY A 480 -7.40 13.12 26.31
C GLY A 480 -6.19 13.12 25.38
N HIS A 481 -5.00 12.69 25.82
CA HIS A 481 -3.80 12.63 24.99
C HIS A 481 -3.64 11.29 24.25
N VAL A 482 -2.90 11.31 23.14
CA VAL A 482 -2.38 10.12 22.47
C VAL A 482 -0.97 9.81 22.96
N HIS A 483 -0.81 8.70 23.68
CA HIS A 483 0.45 8.25 24.25
C HIS A 483 1.03 7.09 23.47
N VAL A 484 2.33 7.10 23.24
CA VAL A 484 3.10 5.99 22.68
C VAL A 484 4.14 5.54 23.70
N PHE A 485 3.96 4.33 24.23
CA PHE A 485 4.85 3.74 25.23
C PHE A 485 5.76 2.70 24.58
N VAL A 486 7.04 2.99 24.54
CA VAL A 486 8.01 2.22 23.76
C VAL A 486 8.87 1.37 24.69
N ALA A 487 8.85 0.04 24.52
CA ALA A 487 9.75 -0.83 25.27
C ALA A 487 10.18 -2.05 24.45
N PRO A 488 11.33 -2.66 24.79
CA PRO A 488 11.72 -3.96 24.24
C PRO A 488 10.67 -5.05 24.50
N PRO A 489 10.68 -6.15 23.73
CA PRO A 489 9.95 -7.37 24.09
C PRO A 489 10.29 -7.80 25.51
N ASN A 490 9.31 -8.26 26.27
CA ASN A 490 9.45 -8.64 27.69
C ASN A 490 9.91 -7.51 28.64
N GLY A 491 9.89 -6.24 28.21
CA GLY A 491 10.25 -5.08 29.03
C GLY A 491 9.19 -4.65 30.05
N GLY A 492 8.26 -5.53 30.43
CA GLY A 492 7.25 -5.24 31.47
C GLY A 492 6.02 -4.44 31.02
N LYS A 493 5.87 -4.07 29.73
CA LYS A 493 4.74 -3.26 29.21
C LYS A 493 3.38 -3.79 29.63
N THR A 494 3.07 -5.05 29.29
CA THR A 494 1.78 -5.67 29.55
C THR A 494 1.47 -5.70 31.04
N THR A 495 2.43 -6.12 31.87
CA THR A 495 2.26 -6.15 33.34
C THR A 495 2.00 -4.77 33.92
N LEU A 496 2.80 -3.77 33.54
CA LEU A 496 2.66 -2.41 34.01
C LEU A 496 1.29 -1.84 33.61
N PHE A 497 0.90 -1.94 32.33
CA PHE A 497 -0.36 -1.37 31.86
C PHE A 497 -1.60 -2.09 32.37
N MET A 498 -1.52 -3.38 32.64
CA MET A 498 -2.60 -4.11 33.32
C MET A 498 -2.78 -3.59 34.75
N HIS A 499 -1.70 -3.36 35.48
CA HIS A 499 -1.76 -2.74 36.81
C HIS A 499 -2.34 -1.32 36.78
N LEU A 500 -1.95 -0.52 35.80
CA LEU A 500 -2.49 0.83 35.63
C LEU A 500 -3.99 0.83 35.33
N CYS A 501 -4.53 -0.22 34.71
CA CYS A 501 -5.97 -0.35 34.49
C CYS A 501 -6.75 -0.41 35.81
N GLU A 502 -6.19 -1.00 36.87
CA GLU A 502 -6.81 -1.05 38.19
C GLU A 502 -7.05 0.37 38.71
N GLY A 503 -6.00 1.20 38.68
CA GLY A 503 -6.07 2.59 39.14
C GLY A 503 -6.97 3.46 38.27
N LEU A 504 -6.98 3.25 36.95
CA LEU A 504 -7.85 3.97 36.02
C LEU A 504 -9.33 3.60 36.19
N ALA A 505 -9.63 2.30 36.35
CA ALA A 505 -11.00 1.83 36.55
C ALA A 505 -11.55 2.24 37.93
N ALA A 506 -10.70 2.24 38.97
CA ALA A 506 -11.06 2.72 40.30
C ALA A 506 -11.44 4.22 40.32
N GLN A 507 -10.97 5.01 39.34
CA GLN A 507 -11.38 6.41 39.14
C GLN A 507 -12.75 6.55 38.44
N GLY A 508 -13.39 5.44 38.03
CA GLY A 508 -14.69 5.44 37.36
C GLY A 508 -14.65 5.57 35.83
N LEU A 509 -13.47 5.41 35.22
CA LEU A 509 -13.29 5.52 33.76
C LEU A 509 -13.72 4.23 33.02
N ASP A 510 -14.20 4.34 31.79
CA ASP A 510 -14.42 3.18 30.89
C ASP A 510 -13.07 2.76 30.29
N VAL A 511 -12.37 1.87 31.00
CA VAL A 511 -11.07 1.37 30.56
C VAL A 511 -11.25 0.14 29.68
N ARG A 512 -10.74 0.19 28.45
CA ARG A 512 -10.72 -0.94 27.51
C ARG A 512 -9.28 -1.29 27.13
N TYR A 513 -8.87 -2.48 27.56
CA TYR A 513 -7.57 -3.04 27.24
C TYR A 513 -7.70 -3.97 26.04
N ILE A 514 -7.09 -3.62 24.90
CA ILE A 514 -7.17 -4.38 23.65
C ILE A 514 -5.88 -5.16 23.47
N ASN A 515 -5.95 -6.48 23.66
CA ASN A 515 -4.81 -7.37 23.62
C ASN A 515 -4.87 -8.29 22.39
N VAL A 516 -3.87 -8.17 21.52
CA VAL A 516 -3.75 -8.87 20.23
C VAL A 516 -2.41 -9.60 20.09
N ASP A 517 -1.64 -9.70 21.18
CA ASP A 517 -0.31 -10.31 21.20
C ASP A 517 -0.12 -11.29 22.37
N THR A 518 -1.22 -11.86 22.87
CA THR A 518 -1.24 -12.74 24.05
C THR A 518 -1.62 -14.18 23.69
N ASN A 519 -0.93 -15.14 24.32
CA ASN A 519 -1.25 -16.56 24.17
C ASN A 519 -2.51 -16.95 24.98
N PRO A 520 -3.18 -18.07 24.65
CA PRO A 520 -4.41 -18.47 25.34
C PRO A 520 -4.30 -18.72 26.85
N GLY A 521 -3.09 -19.05 27.36
CA GLY A 521 -2.86 -19.29 28.79
C GLY A 521 -2.87 -18.00 29.59
N ASP A 522 -2.11 -17.01 29.14
CA ASP A 522 -2.02 -15.67 29.74
C ASP A 522 -3.36 -14.91 29.64
N LEU A 523 -4.13 -15.15 28.58
CA LEU A 523 -5.44 -14.51 28.39
C LEU A 523 -6.42 -14.83 29.53
N LYS A 524 -6.39 -16.04 30.10
CA LYS A 524 -7.25 -16.40 31.25
C LYS A 524 -6.93 -15.58 32.48
N ARG A 525 -5.63 -15.42 32.77
CA ARG A 525 -5.15 -14.60 33.89
C ARG A 525 -5.51 -13.14 33.68
N HIS A 526 -5.32 -12.62 32.48
CA HIS A 526 -5.67 -11.24 32.14
C HIS A 526 -7.18 -10.99 32.27
N TYR A 527 -8.01 -11.96 31.87
CA TYR A 527 -9.46 -11.86 32.01
C TYR A 527 -9.90 -11.84 33.47
N ALA A 528 -9.37 -12.74 34.30
CA ALA A 528 -9.67 -12.78 35.74
C ALA A 528 -9.32 -11.44 36.43
N HIS A 529 -8.15 -10.89 36.11
CA HIS A 529 -7.71 -9.59 36.60
C HIS A 529 -8.63 -8.44 36.15
N ALA A 530 -9.10 -8.49 34.90
CA ALA A 530 -10.04 -7.50 34.36
C ALA A 530 -11.41 -7.54 35.03
N GLU A 531 -11.94 -8.74 35.29
CA GLU A 531 -13.19 -8.91 36.04
C GLU A 531 -13.07 -8.42 37.48
N GLU A 532 -11.95 -8.73 38.15
CA GLU A 532 -11.69 -8.32 39.53
C GLU A 532 -11.64 -6.79 39.70
N HIS A 533 -11.02 -6.09 38.75
CA HIS A 533 -10.77 -4.65 38.85
C HIS A 533 -11.70 -3.78 37.99
N GLY A 534 -12.69 -4.38 37.32
CA GLY A 534 -13.79 -3.64 36.67
C GLY A 534 -13.45 -2.95 35.35
N TYR A 535 -12.40 -3.36 34.64
CA TYR A 535 -12.11 -2.91 33.28
C TYR A 535 -12.40 -3.99 32.24
N ARG A 536 -12.46 -3.62 30.96
CA ARG A 536 -12.82 -4.55 29.87
C ARG A 536 -11.60 -5.02 29.10
N LEU A 537 -11.37 -6.33 29.09
CA LEU A 537 -10.37 -6.96 28.23
C LEU A 537 -10.99 -7.35 26.87
N LEU A 538 -10.42 -6.84 25.79
CA LEU A 538 -10.80 -7.12 24.41
C LEU A 538 -9.68 -7.91 23.73
N ALA A 539 -9.95 -9.17 23.38
CA ALA A 539 -9.00 -10.03 22.66
C ALA A 539 -9.66 -10.51 21.36
N PRO A 540 -9.62 -9.71 20.27
CA PRO A 540 -10.35 -10.03 19.05
C PRO A 540 -9.85 -11.33 18.42
N ASP A 541 -8.54 -11.57 18.42
CA ASP A 541 -7.94 -12.79 17.84
C ASP A 541 -8.29 -14.07 18.62
N ALA A 542 -8.78 -13.94 19.86
CA ALA A 542 -9.29 -15.06 20.65
C ALA A 542 -10.76 -15.39 20.36
N LYS A 543 -11.44 -14.58 19.53
CA LYS A 543 -12.83 -14.78 19.12
C LYS A 543 -12.87 -15.27 17.66
N PRO A 544 -13.56 -16.38 17.36
CA PRO A 544 -13.66 -16.89 15.99
C PRO A 544 -14.23 -15.83 15.04
N GLY A 545 -13.50 -15.53 13.96
CA GLY A 545 -13.93 -14.61 12.91
C GLY A 545 -13.75 -13.12 13.21
N LEU A 546 -13.14 -12.74 14.34
CA LEU A 546 -12.77 -11.35 14.65
C LEU A 546 -11.25 -11.17 14.60
N SER A 547 -10.83 -9.94 14.33
CA SER A 547 -9.42 -9.55 14.19
C SER A 547 -9.16 -8.14 14.70
N ALA A 548 -7.88 -7.77 14.82
CA ALA A 548 -7.47 -6.39 15.09
C ALA A 548 -8.08 -5.37 14.09
N ALA A 549 -8.30 -5.77 12.84
CA ALA A 549 -8.91 -4.90 11.82
C ALA A 549 -10.39 -4.58 12.12
N ASP A 550 -11.12 -5.50 12.76
CA ASP A 550 -12.51 -5.28 13.16
C ASP A 550 -12.59 -4.29 14.32
N VAL A 551 -11.60 -4.29 15.22
CA VAL A 551 -11.48 -3.27 16.28
C VAL A 551 -11.26 -1.89 15.66
N VAL A 552 -10.34 -1.76 14.68
CA VAL A 552 -10.11 -0.50 13.96
C VAL A 552 -11.39 -0.02 13.26
N HIS A 553 -12.17 -0.93 12.68
CA HIS A 553 -13.45 -0.61 12.07
C HIS A 553 -14.46 -0.04 13.08
N VAL A 554 -14.62 -0.67 14.24
CA VAL A 554 -15.50 -0.19 15.32
C VAL A 554 -15.07 1.19 15.83
N LEU A 555 -13.76 1.43 15.93
CA LEU A 555 -13.23 2.74 16.32
C LEU A 555 -13.54 3.84 15.29
N HIS A 556 -13.53 3.51 14.00
CA HIS A 556 -13.99 4.45 12.97
C HIS A 556 -15.48 4.80 13.15
N VAL A 557 -16.33 3.81 13.46
CA VAL A 557 -17.76 4.04 13.71
C VAL A 557 -17.96 4.90 14.97
N LEU A 558 -17.22 4.64 16.05
CA LEU A 558 -17.25 5.47 17.28
C LEU A 558 -16.89 6.94 17.01
N CYS A 559 -15.96 7.19 16.08
CA CYS A 559 -15.66 8.54 15.60
C CYS A 559 -16.78 9.17 14.78
N ASP A 560 -17.76 8.43 14.26
CA ASP A 560 -18.83 9.01 13.46
C ASP A 560 -20.06 9.39 14.32
N GLU A 561 -20.27 8.74 15.46
CA GLU A 561 -21.51 8.83 16.26
C GLU A 561 -21.63 10.07 17.17
N GLY A 562 -20.66 10.99 17.16
CA GLY A 562 -20.75 12.27 17.89
C GLY A 562 -20.81 12.15 19.42
N VAL A 563 -20.53 10.97 19.98
CA VAL A 563 -20.56 10.71 21.42
C VAL A 563 -19.32 11.30 22.09
N SER A 564 -19.48 11.93 23.26
CA SER A 564 -18.35 12.33 24.10
C SER A 564 -17.61 11.10 24.61
N LEU A 565 -16.29 11.07 24.43
CA LEU A 565 -15.43 9.96 24.83
C LEU A 565 -14.55 10.32 26.04
N GLY A 566 -14.90 11.37 26.80
CA GLY A 566 -14.08 11.93 27.89
C GLY A 566 -13.68 10.95 29.00
N ASP A 567 -14.50 9.92 29.24
CA ASP A 567 -14.26 8.87 30.24
C ASP A 567 -13.66 7.59 29.65
N LEU A 568 -13.50 7.53 28.32
CA LEU A 568 -13.00 6.35 27.63
C LEU A 568 -11.47 6.33 27.62
N VAL A 569 -10.89 5.25 28.13
CA VAL A 569 -9.44 4.99 28.04
C VAL A 569 -9.21 3.74 27.20
N LEU A 570 -8.48 3.87 26.09
CA LEU A 570 -8.15 2.77 25.19
C LEU A 570 -6.65 2.43 25.27
N ILE A 571 -6.34 1.19 25.64
CA ILE A 571 -4.97 0.68 25.70
C ILE A 571 -4.79 -0.39 24.63
N PHE A 572 -3.78 -0.25 23.77
CA PHE A 572 -3.51 -1.15 22.64
C PHE A 572 -2.21 -1.93 22.86
N ASP A 573 -2.31 -3.24 23.10
CA ASP A 573 -1.19 -4.16 23.32
C ASP A 573 -1.12 -5.23 22.21
N THR A 574 -0.32 -5.09 21.15
CA THR A 574 0.62 -4.00 20.83
C THR A 574 0.22 -3.29 19.54
N ALA A 575 0.66 -2.04 19.36
CA ALA A 575 0.34 -1.20 18.20
C ALA A 575 0.69 -1.84 16.84
N LYS A 576 1.75 -2.66 16.78
CA LYS A 576 2.22 -3.32 15.55
C LYS A 576 1.21 -4.30 14.96
N LYS A 577 0.25 -4.79 15.75
CA LYS A 577 -0.82 -5.67 15.28
C LYS A 577 -1.99 -4.93 14.64
N PHE A 578 -2.09 -3.61 14.87
CA PHE A 578 -3.15 -2.77 14.31
C PHE A 578 -2.70 -2.01 13.05
N THR A 579 -1.38 -1.81 12.89
CA THR A 579 -0.80 -1.16 11.72
C THR A 579 0.63 -1.64 11.49
N GLU A 580 1.06 -1.72 10.22
CA GLU A 580 2.47 -1.90 9.90
C GLU A 580 3.23 -0.63 10.29
N THR A 581 4.20 -0.75 11.18
CA THR A 581 4.84 0.40 11.85
C THR A 581 5.86 1.10 10.96
N ILE A 582 6.39 0.38 9.94
CA ILE A 582 7.38 0.86 8.97
C ILE A 582 6.70 1.49 7.74
N ASP A 583 5.46 1.09 7.42
CA ASP A 583 4.68 1.69 6.33
C ASP A 583 4.13 3.05 6.79
N LYS A 584 4.73 4.12 6.25
CA LYS A 584 4.35 5.51 6.55
C LYS A 584 2.87 5.80 6.31
N ARG A 585 2.28 5.23 5.25
CA ARG A 585 0.88 5.50 4.90
C ARG A 585 -0.06 4.86 5.91
N GLN A 586 0.22 3.62 6.31
CA GLN A 586 -0.59 2.90 7.28
C GLN A 586 -0.45 3.49 8.69
N ALA A 587 0.78 3.72 9.15
CA ALA A 587 1.04 4.31 10.47
C ALA A 587 0.37 5.69 10.61
N LYS A 588 0.47 6.55 9.59
CA LYS A 588 -0.19 7.87 9.57
C LYS A 588 -1.71 7.77 9.62
N ALA A 589 -2.31 6.83 8.90
CA ALA A 589 -3.76 6.62 8.92
C ALA A 589 -4.23 6.17 10.32
N PHE A 590 -3.52 5.21 10.93
CA PHE A 590 -3.83 4.70 12.27
C PHE A 590 -3.67 5.77 13.35
N LEU A 591 -2.56 6.51 13.35
CA LEU A 591 -2.35 7.63 14.28
C LEU A 591 -3.36 8.77 14.07
N GLY A 592 -3.77 9.02 12.82
CA GLY A 592 -4.85 9.95 12.50
C GLY A 592 -6.19 9.56 13.13
N LEU A 593 -6.53 8.26 13.15
CA LEU A 593 -7.70 7.74 13.85
C LEU A 593 -7.59 7.94 15.37
N MET A 594 -6.43 7.63 15.96
CA MET A 594 -6.22 7.82 17.40
C MET A 594 -6.38 9.29 17.81
N ARG A 595 -5.84 10.21 16.99
CA ARG A 595 -6.04 11.66 17.18
C ARG A 595 -7.51 12.06 17.08
N SER A 596 -8.26 11.52 16.12
CA SER A 596 -9.70 11.78 16.01
C SER A 596 -10.48 11.35 17.26
N LEU A 597 -10.14 10.20 17.86
CA LEU A 597 -10.73 9.75 19.11
C LEU A 597 -10.35 10.68 20.28
N SER A 598 -9.08 11.07 20.37
CA SER A 598 -8.57 11.98 21.40
C SER A 598 -9.19 13.37 21.34
N THR A 599 -9.42 13.92 20.13
CA THR A 599 -10.15 15.20 19.97
C THR A 599 -11.59 15.15 20.47
N ARG A 600 -12.15 13.95 20.69
CA ARG A 600 -13.49 13.73 21.26
C ARG A 600 -13.44 13.40 22.76
N GLY A 601 -12.26 13.50 23.38
CA GLY A 601 -12.03 13.29 24.81
C GLY A 601 -11.43 11.94 25.17
N ALA A 602 -11.29 10.98 24.23
CA ALA A 602 -10.75 9.67 24.56
C ALA A 602 -9.27 9.76 24.96
N THR A 603 -8.87 9.00 25.97
CA THR A 603 -7.44 8.87 26.32
C THR A 603 -6.88 7.61 25.68
N ILE A 604 -5.79 7.74 24.92
CA ILE A 604 -5.24 6.65 24.12
C ILE A 604 -3.83 6.28 24.60
N ALA A 605 -3.56 5.00 24.83
CA ALA A 605 -2.24 4.46 25.13
C ALA A 605 -1.86 3.35 24.14
N LEU A 606 -0.82 3.58 23.35
CA LEU A 606 -0.31 2.66 22.33
C LEU A 606 0.97 2.00 22.85
N LEU A 607 0.94 0.68 23.09
CA LEU A 607 2.13 -0.07 23.49
C LEU A 607 2.93 -0.45 22.25
N HIS A 608 4.16 0.03 22.18
CA HIS A 608 5.00 0.01 20.99
C HIS A 608 6.36 -0.63 21.28
N HIS A 609 7.01 -1.11 20.22
CA HIS A 609 8.25 -1.86 20.28
C HIS A 609 9.45 -0.96 19.99
N THR A 610 10.58 -1.31 20.58
CA THR A 610 11.88 -0.74 20.20
C THR A 610 12.42 -1.46 18.96
N ASN A 611 13.26 -0.77 18.21
CA ASN A 611 14.07 -1.37 17.16
C ASN A 611 15.14 -2.32 17.74
N LYS A 612 15.66 -3.24 16.91
CA LYS A 612 16.73 -4.18 17.29
C LYS A 612 18.08 -3.48 17.47
N TYR A 613 18.34 -2.43 16.69
CA TYR A 613 19.55 -1.63 16.82
C TYR A 613 19.31 -0.43 17.73
N ARG A 614 20.38 0.05 18.36
CA ARG A 614 20.37 1.17 19.30
C ARG A 614 20.78 2.46 18.59
N GLY A 615 20.42 3.60 19.18
CA GLY A 615 20.87 4.91 18.75
C GLY A 615 22.38 5.10 18.93
N ALA A 616 22.92 6.20 18.41
CA ALA A 616 24.35 6.54 18.52
C ALA A 616 24.83 6.70 19.97
N ASP A 617 23.91 6.97 20.89
CA ASP A 617 24.11 7.08 22.34
C ASP A 617 23.92 5.74 23.09
N GLY A 618 23.70 4.64 22.37
CA GLY A 618 23.44 3.31 22.92
C GLY A 618 22.03 3.14 23.51
N ARG A 619 21.14 4.13 23.37
CA ARG A 619 19.76 4.03 23.88
C ARG A 619 18.86 3.30 22.89
N THR A 620 17.78 2.73 23.42
CA THR A 620 16.71 2.13 22.61
C THR A 620 15.97 3.23 21.84
N ILE A 621 15.58 2.91 20.61
CA ILE A 621 14.77 3.77 19.74
C ILE A 621 13.49 3.03 19.37
N TYR A 622 12.38 3.74 19.13
CA TYR A 622 11.14 3.11 18.67
C TYR A 622 11.30 2.50 17.28
N GLU A 623 10.54 1.45 17.00
CA GLU A 623 10.47 0.80 15.68
C GLU A 623 9.48 1.55 14.77
N GLY A 624 9.86 1.87 13.52
CA GLY A 624 8.91 2.44 12.54
C GLY A 624 9.27 3.84 12.04
N THR A 625 8.29 4.56 11.50
CA THR A 625 8.52 5.87 10.86
C THR A 625 8.50 7.04 11.85
N GLY A 626 9.04 8.19 11.44
CA GLY A 626 9.05 9.41 12.26
C GLY A 626 7.66 9.93 12.65
N ASP A 627 6.60 9.45 11.99
CA ASP A 627 5.21 9.83 12.26
C ASP A 627 4.76 9.40 13.66
N TRP A 628 5.27 8.28 14.21
CA TRP A 628 4.99 7.83 15.58
C TRP A 628 5.36 8.89 16.62
N ARG A 629 6.53 9.52 16.44
CA ARG A 629 6.94 10.65 17.27
C ARG A 629 6.19 11.92 16.88
N ALA A 630 5.97 12.19 15.60
CA ALA A 630 5.39 13.46 15.16
C ALA A 630 3.91 13.64 15.54
N ASP A 631 3.13 12.56 15.50
CA ASP A 631 1.67 12.59 15.68
C ASP A 631 1.19 12.17 17.07
N ALA A 632 2.03 11.54 17.91
CA ALA A 632 1.73 11.34 19.33
C ALA A 632 1.81 12.67 20.10
N ASP A 633 1.00 12.82 21.15
CA ASP A 633 1.18 13.91 22.11
C ASP A 633 2.35 13.62 23.02
N GLU A 634 2.37 12.41 23.57
CA GLU A 634 3.39 11.89 24.49
C GLU A 634 4.06 10.65 23.88
N LEU A 635 5.39 10.64 23.77
CA LEU A 635 6.20 9.46 23.46
C LEU A 635 7.17 9.22 24.61
N ILE A 636 7.00 8.09 25.28
CA ILE A 636 7.71 7.74 26.51
C ILE A 636 8.32 6.34 26.34
N TYR A 637 9.62 6.23 26.56
CA TYR A 637 10.29 4.94 26.61
C TYR A 637 10.13 4.30 28.00
N LEU A 638 10.00 2.99 28.04
CA LEU A 638 10.03 2.19 29.26
C LEU A 638 11.31 1.37 29.22
N ASP A 639 12.37 1.90 29.83
CA ASP A 639 13.65 1.21 29.92
C ASP A 639 13.57 0.22 31.10
N GLY A 640 13.83 -1.06 30.84
CA GLY A 640 13.68 -2.14 31.82
C GLY A 640 15.01 -2.82 32.14
N GLU A 641 15.23 -3.15 33.42
CA GLU A 641 16.40 -3.88 33.92
C GLU A 641 15.98 -4.83 35.06
N LYS A 642 16.53 -6.05 35.05
CA LYS A 642 16.29 -7.00 36.14
C LYS A 642 17.20 -6.68 37.31
N ASP A 643 16.62 -6.69 38.50
CA ASP A 643 17.33 -6.55 39.76
C ASP A 643 17.88 -7.91 40.25
N GLU A 644 18.73 -7.89 41.26
CA GLU A 644 19.39 -9.10 41.80
C GLU A 644 18.40 -10.13 42.38
N ASP A 645 17.28 -9.66 42.92
CA ASP A 645 16.19 -10.46 43.45
C ASP A 645 15.28 -11.07 42.36
N GLY A 646 15.56 -10.78 41.08
CA GLY A 646 14.78 -11.22 39.94
C GLY A 646 13.58 -10.33 39.59
N SER A 647 13.31 -9.28 40.38
CA SER A 647 12.32 -8.25 40.04
C SER A 647 12.76 -7.45 38.81
N LEU A 648 11.81 -6.82 38.11
CA LEU A 648 12.08 -5.98 36.95
C LEU A 648 11.84 -4.51 37.32
N ILE A 649 12.89 -3.71 37.30
CA ILE A 649 12.80 -2.25 37.38
C ILE A 649 12.48 -1.69 36.00
N VAL A 650 11.43 -0.89 35.91
CA VAL A 650 11.02 -0.17 34.69
C VAL A 650 11.07 1.33 34.97
N THR A 651 11.89 2.05 34.24
CA THR A 651 12.04 3.51 34.38
C THR A 651 11.59 4.21 33.11
N THR A 652 10.73 5.23 33.26
CA THR A 652 10.22 6.01 32.15
C THR A 652 11.29 6.95 31.62
N ARG A 653 11.42 7.07 30.30
CA ARG A 653 12.27 8.09 29.67
C ARG A 653 11.43 8.87 28.66
N PRO A 654 10.93 10.06 29.03
CA PRO A 654 10.22 10.95 28.12
C PRO A 654 11.10 11.36 26.93
N ASP A 655 10.54 11.38 25.72
CA ASP A 655 11.25 11.77 24.48
C ASP A 655 10.55 12.90 23.73
N LYS A 656 9.22 12.82 23.59
CA LYS A 656 8.38 13.94 23.17
C LYS A 656 7.27 14.05 24.18
N VAL A 657 7.12 15.23 24.78
CA VAL A 657 6.02 15.47 25.72
C VAL A 657 5.36 16.81 25.50
N ARG A 658 4.05 16.88 25.78
CA ARG A 658 3.27 18.13 25.79
C ARG A 658 2.82 18.54 27.20
N ALA A 659 2.90 17.63 28.16
CA ALA A 659 2.75 17.92 29.59
C ALA A 659 4.11 17.91 30.31
N PRO A 660 4.21 18.49 31.53
CA PRO A 660 5.45 18.45 32.31
C PRO A 660 5.62 17.07 32.97
N PHE A 661 6.35 16.17 32.30
CA PHE A 661 6.69 14.85 32.83
C PHE A 661 7.98 14.87 33.65
N SER A 662 7.95 14.22 34.82
CA SER A 662 9.15 13.79 35.56
C SER A 662 9.39 12.29 35.37
N THR A 663 10.65 11.86 35.51
CA THR A 663 10.96 10.44 35.38
C THR A 663 10.43 9.65 36.58
N GLN A 664 9.72 8.57 36.31
CA GLN A 664 9.23 7.63 37.31
C GLN A 664 9.83 6.23 37.13
N SER A 665 10.03 5.53 38.25
CA SER A 665 10.50 4.15 38.27
C SER A 665 9.46 3.26 38.95
N PHE A 666 9.31 2.05 38.41
CA PHE A 666 8.40 1.03 38.90
C PHE A 666 9.19 -0.25 39.14
N ARG A 667 8.88 -0.96 40.24
CA ARG A 667 9.38 -2.31 40.51
C ARG A 667 8.27 -3.30 40.20
N ILE A 668 8.56 -4.29 39.36
CA ILE A 668 7.68 -5.42 39.06
C ILE A 668 8.26 -6.65 39.75
N ALA A 669 7.67 -7.06 40.87
CA ALA A 669 8.10 -8.23 41.62
C ALA A 669 7.28 -9.47 41.22
N PHE A 670 7.88 -10.64 41.44
CA PHE A 670 7.27 -11.94 41.21
C PHE A 670 7.20 -12.68 42.54
N ASP A 671 6.03 -13.15 42.94
CA ASP A 671 5.93 -14.03 44.09
C ASP A 671 6.27 -15.49 43.73
N ASP A 672 6.33 -16.36 44.74
CA ASP A 672 6.64 -17.79 44.58
C ASP A 672 5.62 -18.55 43.69
N GLN A 673 4.45 -17.96 43.42
CA GLN A 673 3.38 -18.51 42.58
C GLN A 673 3.39 -17.90 41.15
N GLY A 674 4.32 -16.98 40.86
CA GLY A 674 4.41 -16.26 39.60
C GLY A 674 3.38 -15.13 39.45
N GLU A 675 2.73 -14.74 40.54
CA GLU A 675 1.91 -13.54 40.62
C GLU A 675 2.80 -12.30 40.54
N ARG A 676 2.32 -11.27 39.83
CA ARG A 676 3.11 -10.09 39.48
C ARG A 676 2.55 -8.92 40.27
N SER A 677 3.36 -8.24 41.04
CA SER A 677 3.00 -6.99 41.71
C SER A 677 3.81 -5.84 41.12
N VAL A 678 3.18 -4.66 41.02
CA VAL A 678 3.82 -3.46 40.50
C VAL A 678 3.78 -2.39 41.59
N THR A 679 4.94 -1.81 41.89
CA THR A 679 5.07 -0.76 42.91
C THR A 679 5.79 0.44 42.31
N ALA A 680 5.19 1.64 42.39
CA ALA A 680 5.87 2.88 42.05
C ALA A 680 6.92 3.22 43.11
N LEU A 681 8.14 3.54 42.69
CA LEU A 681 9.24 3.89 43.59
C LEU A 681 9.21 5.40 43.89
N GLY A 682 9.54 5.77 45.13
CA GLY A 682 9.59 7.16 45.59
C GLY A 682 10.73 8.00 44.99
N GLY A 683 11.65 7.37 44.25
CA GLY A 683 12.75 8.01 43.56
C GLY A 683 13.03 7.36 42.20
N THR A 684 13.76 8.09 41.35
CA THR A 684 14.18 7.59 40.04
C THR A 684 15.37 6.65 40.18
N VAL A 685 15.19 5.41 39.70
CA VAL A 685 16.26 4.42 39.57
C VAL A 685 16.75 4.42 38.12
N PRO A 686 17.98 4.88 37.84
CA PRO A 686 18.50 4.86 36.49
C PRO A 686 18.73 3.41 36.02
N VAL A 687 18.23 3.08 34.83
CA VAL A 687 18.48 1.78 34.19
C VAL A 687 19.85 1.81 33.51
N ILE A 688 20.78 1.05 34.08
CA ILE A 688 22.20 1.05 33.73
C ILE A 688 22.50 -0.03 32.69
N GLY A 689 22.01 -1.25 32.91
CA GLY A 689 22.18 -2.40 32.02
C GLY A 689 23.66 -2.70 31.73
N GLU A 690 23.98 -2.92 30.45
CA GLU A 690 25.35 -3.27 29.98
C GLU A 690 26.42 -2.23 30.32
N ALA A 691 26.05 -1.01 30.72
CA ALA A 691 27.00 0.02 31.13
C ALA A 691 27.45 -0.12 32.60
N ARG A 692 27.07 -1.18 33.32
CA ARG A 692 27.32 -1.33 34.77
C ARG A 692 28.79 -1.18 35.14
N ASP A 693 29.67 -1.92 34.46
CA ASP A 693 31.12 -1.90 34.73
C ASP A 693 31.72 -0.51 34.49
N LEU A 694 31.29 0.15 33.40
CA LEU A 694 31.68 1.51 33.04
C LEU A 694 31.22 2.52 34.10
N VAL A 695 29.97 2.43 34.54
CA VAL A 695 29.39 3.32 35.56
C VAL A 695 30.13 3.17 36.88
N GLU A 696 30.41 1.93 37.33
CA GLU A 696 31.14 1.70 38.57
C GLU A 696 32.59 2.18 38.49
N ALA A 697 33.28 1.94 37.38
CA ALA A 697 34.62 2.48 37.17
C ALA A 697 34.67 4.02 37.12
N ILE A 698 33.63 4.68 36.56
CA ILE A 698 33.50 6.14 36.59
C ILE A 698 33.30 6.63 38.03
N LYS A 699 32.40 5.98 38.80
CA LYS A 699 32.18 6.36 40.20
C LYS A 699 33.45 6.23 41.03
N GLU A 700 34.18 5.15 40.84
CA GLU A 700 35.47 4.91 41.50
C GLU A 700 36.50 5.98 41.14
N ALA A 701 36.65 6.30 39.84
CA ALA A 701 37.57 7.36 39.40
C ALA A 701 37.23 8.72 40.03
N ILE A 702 35.94 9.07 40.15
CA ILE A 702 35.50 10.31 40.80
C ILE A 702 35.80 10.26 42.31
N ARG A 703 35.59 9.12 42.99
CA ARG A 703 35.93 8.93 44.41
C ARG A 703 37.44 9.04 44.65
N GLU A 704 38.26 8.59 43.70
CA GLU A 704 39.72 8.72 43.71
C GLU A 704 40.22 10.15 43.39
N GLY A 705 39.32 11.10 43.19
CA GLY A 705 39.63 12.52 42.97
C GLY A 705 39.83 12.92 41.50
N GLN A 706 39.59 12.02 40.55
CA GLN A 706 39.57 12.37 39.12
C GLN A 706 38.27 13.13 38.83
N THR A 707 38.36 14.46 38.74
CA THR A 707 37.18 15.32 38.57
C THR A 707 37.04 15.86 37.15
N SER A 708 38.12 16.03 36.38
CA SER A 708 37.99 16.51 35.01
C SER A 708 37.50 15.40 34.06
N GLN A 709 36.72 15.77 33.03
CA GLN A 709 36.28 14.83 32.00
C GLN A 709 37.46 14.07 31.38
N LYS A 710 38.58 14.77 31.16
CA LYS A 710 39.79 14.23 30.55
C LYS A 710 40.40 13.14 31.42
N ASP A 711 40.54 13.39 32.72
CA ASP A 711 41.20 12.47 33.64
C ASP A 711 40.33 11.23 33.89
N ILE A 712 39.01 11.41 34.05
CA ILE A 712 38.06 10.29 34.16
C ILE A 712 38.12 9.42 32.90
N CYS A 713 38.11 10.03 31.71
CA CYS A 713 38.20 9.28 30.45
C CYS A 713 39.51 8.50 30.35
N GLN A 714 40.64 9.08 30.76
CA GLN A 714 41.93 8.41 30.72
C GLN A 714 41.99 7.25 31.73
N ALA A 715 41.56 7.47 32.97
CA ALA A 715 41.58 6.46 34.02
C ALA A 715 40.68 5.25 33.67
N VAL A 716 39.43 5.50 33.30
CA VAL A 716 38.44 4.45 33.00
C VAL A 716 38.77 3.73 31.69
N SER A 717 39.20 4.45 30.65
CA SER A 717 39.59 3.85 29.36
C SER A 717 40.75 2.88 29.52
N CYS A 718 41.77 3.24 30.32
CA CYS A 718 42.89 2.35 30.64
C CYS A 718 42.45 1.15 31.49
N LYS A 719 41.61 1.36 32.50
CA LYS A 719 41.17 0.31 33.43
C LYS A 719 40.32 -0.78 32.76
N LEU A 720 39.35 -0.37 31.94
CA LEU A 720 38.40 -1.29 31.31
C LEU A 720 38.75 -1.65 29.85
N SER A 721 39.84 -1.10 29.29
CA SER A 721 40.22 -1.28 27.89
C SER A 721 39.11 -0.90 26.90
N VAL A 722 38.38 0.18 27.20
CA VAL A 722 37.28 0.72 26.39
C VAL A 722 37.66 2.05 25.76
N PRO A 723 37.14 2.43 24.58
CA PRO A 723 37.44 3.72 23.97
C PRO A 723 37.02 4.90 24.86
N ALA A 724 37.87 5.94 24.99
CA ALA A 724 37.54 7.16 25.74
C ALA A 724 36.23 7.84 25.28
N LYS A 725 35.85 7.64 24.00
CA LYS A 725 34.55 8.11 23.47
C LYS A 725 33.37 7.48 24.23
N GLN A 726 33.42 6.17 24.50
CA GLN A 726 32.39 5.43 25.22
C GLN A 726 32.25 5.88 26.67
N VAL A 727 33.37 6.23 27.33
CA VAL A 727 33.38 6.82 28.68
C VAL A 727 32.68 8.19 28.67
N ARG A 728 32.99 9.06 27.69
CA ARG A 728 32.32 10.37 27.55
C ARG A 728 30.82 10.25 27.31
N GLU A 729 30.40 9.32 26.45
CA GLU A 729 28.99 9.07 26.17
C GLU A 729 28.26 8.56 27.42
N THR A 730 28.91 7.71 28.23
CA THR A 730 28.37 7.25 29.52
C THR A 730 28.23 8.42 30.51
N LEU A 731 29.26 9.27 30.63
CA LEU A 731 29.23 10.48 31.48
C LEU A 731 28.09 11.42 31.11
N LEU A 732 27.85 11.64 29.82
CA LEU A 732 26.71 12.43 29.36
C LEU A 732 25.38 11.73 29.67
N ARG A 733 25.28 10.44 29.38
CA ARG A 733 24.05 9.64 29.52
C ARG A 733 23.48 9.64 30.94
N PHE A 734 24.33 9.57 31.96
CA PHE A 734 23.91 9.51 33.38
C PHE A 734 24.24 10.79 34.17
N GLY A 735 24.64 11.86 33.48
CA GLY A 735 24.95 13.16 34.09
C GLY A 735 23.80 14.18 34.03
N GLU A 736 22.73 13.88 33.31
CA GLU A 736 21.58 14.75 33.06
C GLU A 736 20.26 14.08 33.45
N GLY A 737 19.26 14.88 33.85
CA GLY A 737 17.91 14.41 34.20
C GLY A 737 17.74 13.89 35.62
N ASP A 738 16.51 13.43 35.90
CA ASP A 738 16.12 12.78 37.15
C ASP A 738 16.84 11.42 37.28
N GLY A 739 17.40 11.12 38.45
CA GLY A 739 18.20 9.89 38.67
C GLY A 739 19.64 9.94 38.14
N ARG A 740 20.17 11.13 37.80
CA ARG A 740 21.59 11.31 37.48
C ARG A 740 22.51 10.74 38.57
N LEU A 741 23.60 10.12 38.15
CA LEU A 741 24.60 9.49 39.02
C LEU A 741 25.73 10.44 39.43
N TRP A 742 25.90 11.51 38.65
CA TRP A 742 26.90 12.55 38.88
C TRP A 742 26.40 13.89 38.36
N ARG A 743 27.01 14.98 38.84
CA ARG A 743 26.81 16.35 38.35
C ARG A 743 28.01 16.74 37.52
N SER A 744 27.77 17.61 36.52
CA SER A 744 28.85 18.26 35.79
C SER A 744 28.75 19.78 35.95
N GLU A 745 29.90 20.44 36.14
CA GLU A 745 30.02 21.89 36.25
C GLU A 745 31.17 22.39 35.36
N LYS A 746 31.04 23.59 34.80
CA LYS A 746 32.12 24.19 33.99
C LYS A 746 33.21 24.74 34.90
N ALA A 747 34.46 24.39 34.62
CA ALA A 747 35.62 24.99 35.30
C ALA A 747 35.80 26.47 34.86
N GLY A 748 35.12 27.38 35.54
CA GLY A 748 35.25 28.83 35.32
C GLY A 748 34.90 29.29 33.89
N ARG A 749 35.77 30.13 33.28
CA ARG A 749 35.59 30.66 31.89
C ARG A 749 36.00 29.66 30.79
N GLY A 750 36.40 28.43 31.14
CA GLY A 750 36.85 27.40 30.20
C GLY A 750 35.72 26.54 29.62
N ARG A 751 36.06 25.65 28.67
CA ARG A 751 35.17 24.60 28.13
C ARG A 751 35.27 23.26 28.86
N GLU A 752 36.08 23.18 29.92
CA GLU A 752 36.33 21.96 30.66
C GLU A 752 35.21 21.67 31.67
N LEU A 753 34.75 20.41 31.72
CA LEU A 753 33.70 19.93 32.62
C LEU A 753 34.31 19.16 33.79
N LEU A 754 33.94 19.54 35.00
CA LEU A 754 34.28 18.86 36.25
C LEU A 754 33.07 18.03 36.70
N TYR A 755 33.31 16.81 37.16
CA TYR A 755 32.30 15.86 37.58
C TYR A 755 32.42 15.55 39.07
N SER A 756 31.27 15.41 39.74
CA SER A 756 31.16 15.01 41.15
C SER A 756 29.97 14.06 41.34
N LEU A 757 30.07 13.12 42.28
CA LEU A 757 28.96 12.20 42.58
C LEU A 757 27.77 12.94 43.19
N THR A 758 26.57 12.51 42.85
CA THR A 758 25.34 13.00 43.48
C THR A 758 25.14 12.29 44.82
N GLN A 759 24.74 13.01 45.87
CA GLN A 759 24.55 12.50 47.23
C GLN A 759 23.40 11.49 47.43
N ALA A 760 22.84 10.91 46.37
CA ALA A 760 21.80 9.88 46.50
C ALA A 760 22.43 8.50 46.27
N GLU A 761 23.03 7.93 47.32
CA GLU A 761 23.19 6.47 47.41
C GLU A 761 21.79 5.90 47.64
N PRO A 762 21.26 5.01 46.78
CA PRO A 762 19.96 4.38 46.94
C PRO A 762 20.05 3.23 47.96
N GLU A 763 20.38 3.52 49.22
CA GLU A 763 20.42 2.49 50.28
C GLU A 763 19.13 2.37 51.11
N ASP A 764 18.14 3.26 50.95
CA ASP A 764 16.94 3.28 51.80
C ASP A 764 15.60 3.00 51.08
N PHE A 765 15.60 2.34 49.91
CA PHE A 765 14.36 1.98 49.17
C PHE A 765 14.15 0.46 48.94
N ILE A 766 14.77 -0.38 49.77
CA ILE A 766 14.45 -1.83 49.82
C ILE A 766 13.16 -2.04 50.59
#